data_AF-A0A4V6N465-F1
#
_entry.id   AF-A0A4V6N465-F1
#
_cell.length_a   1.000
_cell.length_b   1.000
_cell.length_c   1.000
_cell.angle_alpha   90.00
_cell.angle_beta   90.00
_cell.angle_gamma   90.00
#
_symmetry.space_group_name_H-M   'P 1'
#
loop_
_entity.id
_entity.type
_entity.pdbx_description
1 polymer ?
#
loop_
_entity_poly.entity_id
_entity_poly.type
_entity_poly.pdbx_seq_one_letter_code
_entity_poly.pdbx_strand_id
1 'polypeptide(L)'
;MAPKYDELAVTVMRLNPDAPIERGYHLMHFPGQWKEPLRRLAATRRGGDFASIPIRSLNAAITALVPDCVVTLEYAGRGDGDQEWLLAHRDVNPAAIFNIVAAWVRSQKAAPDQIAQTLSQLRASDLVWVPVEINLAALDQIRRAMRLLPMDIAATLSRPEAHCEYNNLRFLRCPTDTGAELISWPPEQIEDQTPFSVMIGITAQTLPTSGEVLIYTSYGVRRWVPVRPMLSLSNAHSVYIAPTVPYLSDAGNSRHFGIAKIRASRMKGDGGEMTYPPRWDDNLAEVLRQLGCLDRLPDPQQLIDKPLDYLQRTGDAAALVFRTGMLGSERVSPGLSLADREPLVEWVASELKPHLELVAPLPREKIVVYKGLSGISDGAISPEYLGKVVGPRLTIELLTDLDNATSYALERLSTRLGVALPEAKDLGETETLIAFGPVTVGLRKLNRPTIVADLDRSRSQGKQSAIEQRVDHIAGTLGDVAHPTVTLVEIAPAEAYKNAKRGSDPKWAIRHGLVRTGRLSQFVNPVATPKKPGRMRPDGTTSDANRERFAAAVDELFRHLGIRPAPLPAPRSGTLARQPALLALWMIRKNKTRLWGLARQVPVAVLVDPTGQHIQVTAPGIGWQPLHEGLVEIGKRYINEMLQCGPEDVVRFVKETIGEATAAYPDTLLLTHAQNLRSVWDQLGNNRIRLDTIAFGAAEAMPISKLPGLRHVRVRGSDGGETPECYGVNEDGSGQPKGLWRFLRSRTFGSTSGKPSTHSGALMGVSKLIPMEYKDKRTAPRPKAQVWNPQFIELFVAGLQDGDQAEHWAALAHDLRDAAPYVRDTTALPWPLHLASKIEEYLLPNRITVVGETARPETDEEGAS
;
A
#
# COMPACT_ATOMS: atom_id res chain seq x y z
N MET A 1 24.00 -24.33 7.14
CA MET A 1 23.95 -22.85 7.10
C MET A 1 22.96 -22.43 6.03
N ALA A 2 22.24 -21.32 6.21
CA ALA A 2 21.49 -20.74 5.09
C ALA A 2 22.49 -20.24 4.02
N PRO A 3 22.21 -20.45 2.71
CA PRO A 3 23.09 -19.98 1.65
C PRO A 3 23.29 -18.47 1.75
N LYS A 4 24.54 -18.03 1.62
CA LYS A 4 24.89 -16.61 1.53
C LYS A 4 25.03 -16.26 0.06
N TYR A 5 24.38 -15.17 -0.33
CA TYR A 5 24.49 -14.60 -1.66
C TYR A 5 25.39 -13.36 -1.57
N ASP A 6 26.38 -13.27 -2.45
CA ASP A 6 27.26 -12.11 -2.59
C ASP A 6 26.84 -11.20 -3.74
N GLU A 7 25.90 -11.66 -4.57
CA GLU A 7 25.30 -10.89 -5.67
C GLU A 7 23.77 -10.93 -5.63
N LEU A 8 23.15 -9.87 -6.17
CA LEU A 8 21.71 -9.72 -6.25
C LEU A 8 21.30 -9.42 -7.69
N ALA A 9 20.65 -10.38 -8.36
CA ALA A 9 19.98 -10.11 -9.62
C ALA A 9 18.74 -9.26 -9.38
N VAL A 10 18.52 -8.27 -10.24
CA VAL A 10 17.36 -7.38 -10.22
C VAL A 10 16.68 -7.38 -11.58
N THR A 11 15.36 -7.27 -11.60
CA THR A 11 14.55 -7.28 -12.82
C THR A 11 14.53 -5.92 -13.53
N VAL A 12 15.72 -5.32 -13.66
CA VAL A 12 15.98 -3.98 -14.25
C VAL A 12 16.66 -4.12 -15.59
N MET A 13 16.16 -3.40 -16.58
CA MET A 13 16.76 -3.29 -17.90
C MET A 13 17.17 -1.86 -18.22
N ARG A 14 18.26 -1.72 -18.97
CA ARG A 14 18.77 -0.46 -19.51
C ARG A 14 18.53 -0.39 -21.01
N LEU A 15 18.33 0.82 -21.50
CA LEU A 15 18.36 1.10 -22.93
C LEU A 15 19.79 0.93 -23.44
N ASN A 16 19.95 0.23 -24.57
CA ASN A 16 21.22 0.13 -25.27
C ASN A 16 21.42 1.38 -26.15
N PRO A 17 22.42 2.24 -25.85
CA PRO A 17 22.67 3.44 -26.65
C PRO A 17 23.10 3.14 -28.09
N ASP A 18 23.68 1.96 -28.34
CA ASP A 18 24.14 1.55 -29.67
C ASP A 18 23.01 0.94 -30.53
N ALA A 19 21.87 0.66 -29.91
CA ALA A 19 20.67 0.15 -30.58
C ALA A 19 19.42 0.93 -30.12
N PRO A 20 19.33 2.24 -30.44
CA PRO A 20 18.22 3.08 -29.99
C PRO A 20 16.89 2.57 -30.53
N ILE A 21 15.82 2.82 -29.76
CA ILE A 21 14.45 2.57 -30.19
C ILE A 21 13.95 3.86 -30.86
N GLU A 22 14.03 3.91 -32.18
CA GLU A 22 13.46 4.99 -32.99
C GLU A 22 12.13 4.52 -33.57
N ARG A 23 11.05 5.24 -33.24
CA ARG A 23 9.71 4.96 -33.76
C ARG A 23 8.97 6.26 -34.01
N GLY A 24 8.27 6.31 -35.15
CA GLY A 24 7.29 7.33 -35.45
C GLY A 24 6.03 7.13 -34.59
N TYR A 25 5.55 8.22 -34.01
CA TYR A 25 4.28 8.27 -33.29
C TYR A 25 3.37 9.33 -33.90
N HIS A 26 2.09 9.25 -33.57
CA HIS A 26 1.10 10.25 -33.92
C HIS A 26 0.60 10.88 -32.62
N LEU A 27 0.66 12.21 -32.51
CA LEU A 27 0.21 12.99 -31.36
C LEU A 27 -1.11 13.69 -31.69
N MET A 28 -2.09 13.54 -30.80
CA MET A 28 -3.36 14.27 -30.84
C MET A 28 -3.44 15.20 -29.63
N HIS A 29 -3.82 16.44 -29.88
CA HIS A 29 -4.09 17.43 -28.85
C HIS A 29 -5.56 17.37 -28.42
N PHE A 30 -5.82 17.61 -27.13
CA PHE A 30 -7.15 17.94 -26.63
C PHE A 30 -7.47 19.36 -27.10
N PRO A 31 -8.49 19.57 -27.93
CA PRO A 31 -8.76 20.89 -28.51
C PRO A 31 -9.15 21.91 -27.43
N GLY A 32 -8.48 23.06 -27.40
CA GLY A 32 -8.74 24.16 -26.48
C GLY A 32 -10.17 24.70 -26.63
N GLN A 33 -10.65 24.77 -27.87
CA GLN A 33 -12.03 25.20 -28.18
C GLN A 33 -13.12 24.28 -27.59
N TRP A 34 -12.80 23.01 -27.29
CA TRP A 34 -13.74 22.11 -26.62
C TRP A 34 -13.89 22.39 -25.13
N LYS A 35 -12.93 23.13 -24.54
CA LYS A 35 -12.82 23.19 -23.08
C LYS A 35 -13.94 23.97 -22.44
N GLU A 36 -14.28 25.13 -22.99
CA GLU A 36 -15.35 25.97 -22.45
C GLU A 36 -16.74 25.29 -22.53
N PRO A 37 -17.16 24.71 -23.67
CA PRO A 37 -18.39 23.90 -23.73
C PRO A 37 -18.43 22.78 -22.69
N LEU A 38 -17.34 22.04 -22.53
CA LEU A 38 -17.25 20.92 -21.60
C LEU A 38 -17.18 21.36 -20.13
N ARG A 39 -16.60 22.52 -19.81
CA ARG A 39 -16.64 23.12 -18.46
C ARG A 39 -18.04 23.53 -18.09
N ARG A 40 -18.78 24.17 -19.00
CA ARG A 40 -20.19 24.53 -18.78
C ARG A 40 -21.04 23.30 -18.48
N LEU A 41 -20.89 22.24 -19.29
CA LEU A 41 -21.55 20.95 -19.05
C LEU A 41 -21.21 20.36 -17.66
N ALA A 42 -19.95 20.49 -17.23
CA ALA A 42 -19.51 20.01 -15.93
C ALA A 42 -20.01 20.87 -14.75
N ALA A 43 -20.14 22.20 -14.91
CA ALA A 43 -20.59 23.13 -13.90
C ALA A 43 -22.06 22.94 -13.53
N THR A 44 -22.92 22.68 -14.52
CA THR A 44 -24.35 22.41 -14.30
C THR A 44 -24.60 21.18 -13.42
N ARG A 45 -23.68 20.21 -13.42
CA ARG A 45 -23.78 18.95 -12.66
C ARG A 45 -23.62 19.11 -11.14
N ARG A 46 -22.83 20.09 -10.67
CA ARG A 46 -22.28 20.07 -9.30
C ARG A 46 -22.44 21.37 -8.51
N GLY A 47 -22.93 22.44 -9.15
CA GLY A 47 -23.04 23.76 -8.53
C GLY A 47 -21.68 24.42 -8.34
N GLY A 48 -21.40 25.48 -9.10
CA GLY A 48 -20.18 26.29 -9.01
C GLY A 48 -19.25 26.19 -10.23
N ASP A 49 -18.29 27.13 -10.31
CA ASP A 49 -17.30 27.22 -11.37
C ASP A 49 -16.20 26.16 -11.20
N PHE A 50 -15.98 25.35 -12.24
CA PHE A 50 -14.92 24.33 -12.26
C PHE A 50 -13.71 24.80 -13.05
N ALA A 51 -12.55 24.81 -12.39
CA ALA A 51 -11.27 25.08 -13.03
C ALA A 51 -10.78 23.98 -14.01
N SER A 52 -11.44 22.81 -14.07
CA SER A 52 -11.00 21.70 -14.94
C SER A 52 -12.11 20.71 -15.32
N ILE A 53 -12.05 20.21 -16.56
CA ILE A 53 -12.98 19.19 -17.09
C ILE A 53 -12.64 17.81 -16.50
N PRO A 54 -13.60 17.06 -15.94
CA PRO A 54 -13.34 15.77 -15.31
C PRO A 54 -13.17 14.62 -16.34
N ILE A 55 -12.17 14.73 -17.22
CA ILE A 55 -11.93 13.77 -18.32
C ILE A 55 -11.40 12.39 -17.86
N ARG A 56 -11.30 12.11 -16.56
CA ARG A 56 -10.80 10.81 -16.06
C ARG A 56 -11.63 9.63 -16.60
N SER A 57 -12.96 9.75 -16.64
CA SER A 57 -13.81 8.68 -17.20
C SER A 57 -13.71 8.58 -18.72
N LEU A 58 -13.44 9.69 -19.43
CA LEU A 58 -13.16 9.70 -20.86
C LEU A 58 -11.84 8.97 -21.16
N ASN A 59 -10.76 9.34 -20.45
CA ASN A 59 -9.46 8.68 -20.58
C ASN A 59 -9.57 7.18 -20.29
N ALA A 60 -10.31 6.78 -19.26
CA ALA A 60 -10.57 5.36 -18.96
C ALA A 60 -11.32 4.65 -20.10
N ALA A 61 -12.30 5.30 -20.74
CA ALA A 61 -13.01 4.74 -21.89
C ALA A 61 -12.10 4.58 -23.11
N ILE A 62 -11.23 5.56 -23.39
CA ILE A 62 -10.26 5.47 -24.49
C ILE A 62 -9.25 4.35 -24.23
N THR A 63 -8.65 4.27 -23.03
CA THR A 63 -7.72 3.18 -22.69
C THR A 63 -8.39 1.81 -22.79
N ALA A 64 -9.70 1.70 -22.51
CA ALA A 64 -10.44 0.45 -22.60
C ALA A 64 -10.85 0.07 -24.03
N LEU A 65 -11.07 1.03 -24.93
CA LEU A 65 -11.61 0.82 -26.28
C LEU A 65 -10.57 0.92 -27.39
N VAL A 66 -9.48 1.64 -27.15
CA VAL A 66 -8.42 1.95 -28.12
C VAL A 66 -7.06 1.80 -27.44
N PRO A 67 -6.57 0.57 -27.25
CA PRO A 67 -5.36 0.28 -26.48
C PRO A 67 -4.08 0.81 -27.13
N ASP A 68 -4.14 1.09 -28.44
CA ASP A 68 -3.02 1.66 -29.18
C ASP A 68 -2.88 3.17 -28.94
N CYS A 69 -3.87 3.80 -28.27
CA CYS A 69 -3.80 5.18 -27.81
C CYS A 69 -3.29 5.24 -26.36
N VAL A 70 -2.23 6.01 -26.16
CA VAL A 70 -1.62 6.34 -24.87
C VAL A 70 -2.11 7.69 -24.41
N VAL A 71 -2.76 7.75 -23.25
CA VAL A 71 -3.08 9.04 -22.62
C VAL A 71 -1.77 9.67 -22.10
N THR A 72 -1.38 10.80 -22.67
CA THR A 72 -0.13 11.51 -22.36
C THR A 72 -0.26 12.44 -21.16
N LEU A 73 -1.34 13.23 -21.11
CA LEU A 73 -1.67 14.10 -20.00
C LEU A 73 -3.05 13.74 -19.43
N GLU A 74 -3.05 13.20 -18.21
CA GLU A 74 -4.29 12.86 -17.49
C GLU A 74 -5.22 14.08 -17.27
N TYR A 75 -4.66 15.28 -17.33
CA TYR A 75 -5.34 16.56 -17.11
C TYR A 75 -5.35 17.46 -18.36
N ALA A 76 -5.30 16.90 -19.57
CA ALA A 76 -5.34 17.68 -20.82
C ALA A 76 -6.53 18.67 -20.92
N GLY A 77 -7.61 18.42 -20.17
CA GLY A 77 -8.76 19.32 -20.02
C GLY A 77 -8.55 20.55 -19.13
N ARG A 78 -7.33 20.83 -18.61
CA ARG A 78 -6.97 22.04 -17.85
C ARG A 78 -6.43 23.15 -18.75
N GLY A 79 -6.50 24.40 -18.29
CA GLY A 79 -6.08 25.59 -19.07
C GLY A 79 -6.96 25.82 -20.30
N ASP A 80 -6.74 26.88 -21.07
CA ASP A 80 -7.63 27.28 -22.18
C ASP A 80 -7.13 26.89 -23.57
N GLY A 81 -5.82 26.74 -23.77
CA GLY A 81 -5.23 26.36 -25.06
C GLY A 81 -5.21 24.85 -25.30
N ASP A 82 -4.80 24.44 -26.49
CA ASP A 82 -4.57 23.02 -26.83
C ASP A 82 -3.55 22.38 -25.88
N GLN A 83 -3.74 21.11 -25.55
CA GLN A 83 -2.83 20.34 -24.69
C GLN A 83 -2.61 18.96 -25.29
N GLU A 84 -1.39 18.43 -25.19
CA GLU A 84 -1.12 17.05 -25.58
C GLU A 84 -2.08 16.08 -24.89
N TRP A 85 -2.67 15.14 -25.62
CA TRP A 85 -3.68 14.27 -25.05
C TRP A 85 -3.44 12.79 -25.31
N LEU A 86 -3.32 12.40 -26.58
CA LEU A 86 -3.15 11.01 -26.97
C LEU A 86 -1.91 10.85 -27.84
N LEU A 87 -1.17 9.76 -27.65
CA LEU A 87 -0.15 9.27 -28.58
C LEU A 87 -0.58 7.93 -29.13
N ALA A 88 -0.34 7.65 -30.40
CA ALA A 88 -0.59 6.34 -30.99
C ALA A 88 0.55 5.92 -31.91
N HIS A 89 0.83 4.61 -31.96
CA HIS A 89 1.82 4.02 -32.87
C HIS A 89 1.38 4.02 -34.34
N ARG A 90 0.08 4.10 -34.57
CA ARG A 90 -0.56 4.10 -35.89
C ARG A 90 -1.67 5.13 -35.90
N ASP A 91 -2.01 5.61 -37.09
CA ASP A 91 -3.18 6.44 -37.26
C ASP A 91 -4.43 5.68 -36.81
N VAL A 92 -5.03 6.16 -35.72
CA VAL A 92 -6.37 5.73 -35.29
C VAL A 92 -7.37 6.66 -35.95
N ASN A 93 -8.42 6.15 -36.58
CA ASN A 93 -9.44 7.00 -37.20
C ASN A 93 -9.96 8.07 -36.20
N PRO A 94 -9.76 9.38 -36.44
CA PRO A 94 -10.22 10.43 -35.53
C PRO A 94 -11.73 10.39 -35.26
N ALA A 95 -12.52 9.91 -36.23
CA ALA A 95 -13.96 9.71 -36.05
C ALA A 95 -14.28 8.69 -34.95
N ALA A 96 -13.44 7.66 -34.78
CA ALA A 96 -13.59 6.67 -33.72
C ALA A 96 -13.37 7.28 -32.33
N ILE A 97 -12.34 8.14 -32.19
CA ILE A 97 -12.08 8.90 -30.96
C ILE A 97 -13.22 9.89 -30.68
N PHE A 98 -13.68 10.62 -31.71
CA PHE A 98 -14.81 11.54 -31.58
C PHE A 98 -16.09 10.82 -31.12
N ASN A 99 -16.37 9.62 -31.64
CA ASN A 99 -17.53 8.84 -31.22
C ASN A 99 -17.48 8.48 -29.73
N ILE A 100 -16.29 8.12 -29.19
CA ILE A 100 -16.10 7.89 -27.75
C ILE A 100 -16.36 9.18 -26.96
N VAL A 101 -15.83 10.33 -27.42
CA VAL A 101 -16.04 11.64 -26.78
C VAL A 101 -17.53 11.99 -26.76
N ALA A 102 -18.23 11.85 -27.90
CA ALA A 102 -19.64 12.15 -28.01
C ALA A 102 -20.49 11.25 -27.10
N ALA A 103 -20.20 9.94 -27.05
CA ALA A 103 -20.83 9.01 -26.13
C ALA A 103 -20.55 9.38 -24.65
N TRP A 104 -19.33 9.80 -24.34
CA TRP A 104 -18.99 10.29 -23.02
C TRP A 104 -19.74 11.57 -22.65
N VAL A 105 -19.92 12.51 -23.58
CA VAL A 105 -20.75 13.71 -23.36
C VAL A 105 -22.21 13.32 -23.10
N ARG A 106 -22.78 12.40 -23.88
CA ARG A 106 -24.14 11.87 -23.66
C ARG A 106 -24.29 11.11 -22.34
N SER A 107 -23.20 10.51 -21.84
CA SER A 107 -23.19 9.82 -20.54
C SER A 107 -23.22 10.77 -19.33
N GLN A 108 -23.04 12.08 -19.54
CA GLN A 108 -23.07 13.05 -18.45
C GLN A 108 -24.50 13.26 -17.93
N LYS A 109 -24.63 13.45 -16.62
CA LYS A 109 -25.91 13.81 -15.98
C LYS A 109 -26.23 15.30 -16.22
N ALA A 110 -26.78 15.62 -17.39
CA ALA A 110 -27.18 16.97 -17.79
C ALA A 110 -28.50 16.92 -18.59
N ALA A 111 -29.17 18.06 -18.77
CA ALA A 111 -30.41 18.12 -19.54
C ALA A 111 -30.14 17.80 -21.03
N PRO A 112 -31.07 17.13 -21.74
CA PRO A 112 -30.89 16.77 -23.15
C PRO A 112 -30.49 17.96 -24.05
N ASP A 113 -31.08 19.13 -23.84
CA ASP A 113 -30.76 20.34 -24.61
C ASP A 113 -29.33 20.84 -24.38
N GLN A 114 -28.81 20.69 -23.16
CA GLN A 114 -27.42 21.06 -22.82
C GLN A 114 -26.42 20.08 -23.43
N ILE A 115 -26.75 18.79 -23.44
CA ILE A 115 -25.96 17.76 -24.11
C ILE A 115 -25.93 18.06 -25.62
N ALA A 116 -27.08 18.34 -26.23
CA ALA A 116 -27.18 18.69 -27.65
C ALA A 116 -26.40 19.98 -27.98
N GLN A 117 -26.54 21.02 -27.15
CA GLN A 117 -25.81 22.28 -27.29
C GLN A 117 -24.29 22.10 -27.13
N THR A 118 -23.84 21.21 -26.23
CA THR A 118 -22.41 20.92 -26.08
C THR A 118 -21.89 20.18 -27.31
N LEU A 119 -22.60 19.15 -27.77
CA LEU A 119 -22.21 18.37 -28.94
C LEU A 119 -22.18 19.19 -30.23
N SER A 120 -23.06 20.19 -30.40
CA SER A 120 -23.04 21.07 -31.59
C SER A 120 -21.79 21.97 -31.67
N GLN A 121 -21.06 22.11 -30.56
CA GLN A 121 -19.82 22.89 -30.46
C GLN A 121 -18.56 22.03 -30.58
N LEU A 122 -18.67 20.70 -30.69
CA LEU A 122 -17.54 19.78 -30.89
C LEU A 122 -17.58 19.22 -32.32
N ARG A 123 -16.44 19.22 -33.02
CA ARG A 123 -16.37 18.65 -34.39
C ARG A 123 -15.30 17.58 -34.47
N ALA A 124 -15.58 16.49 -35.18
CA ALA A 124 -14.59 15.44 -35.42
C ALA A 124 -13.34 15.97 -36.17
N SER A 125 -13.50 16.99 -37.01
CA SER A 125 -12.40 17.67 -37.71
C SER A 125 -11.40 18.37 -36.80
N ASP A 126 -11.76 18.61 -35.53
CA ASP A 126 -10.88 19.24 -34.55
C ASP A 126 -9.84 18.25 -33.99
N LEU A 127 -10.08 16.95 -34.20
CA LEU A 127 -9.16 15.88 -33.81
C LEU A 127 -8.19 15.58 -34.94
N VAL A 128 -6.97 16.06 -34.82
CA VAL A 128 -5.90 15.89 -35.82
C VAL A 128 -4.74 15.12 -35.20
N TRP A 129 -4.31 14.07 -35.89
CA TRP A 129 -3.04 13.40 -35.60
C TRP A 129 -1.91 14.14 -36.29
N VAL A 130 -0.89 14.49 -35.52
CA VAL A 130 0.34 15.10 -36.01
C VAL A 130 1.47 14.08 -35.85
N PRO A 131 2.19 13.70 -36.93
CA PRO A 131 3.32 12.81 -36.81
C PRO A 131 4.42 13.46 -35.97
N VAL A 132 4.96 12.71 -35.04
CA VAL A 132 6.05 13.13 -34.16
C VAL A 132 7.09 12.00 -34.08
N GLU A 133 8.33 12.35 -34.34
CA GLU A 133 9.47 11.47 -34.06
C GLU A 133 9.86 11.64 -32.59
N ILE A 134 9.90 10.53 -31.85
CA ILE A 134 10.26 10.56 -30.44
C ILE A 134 11.49 9.69 -30.25
N ASN A 135 12.61 10.34 -29.94
CA ASN A 135 13.78 9.63 -29.46
C ASN A 135 13.58 9.26 -27.99
N LEU A 136 13.29 7.98 -27.73
CA LEU A 136 13.04 7.46 -26.38
C LEU A 136 14.29 7.42 -25.48
N ALA A 137 15.48 7.67 -26.04
CA ALA A 137 16.73 7.80 -25.32
C ALA A 137 17.13 9.27 -25.03
N ALA A 138 16.43 10.25 -25.61
CA ALA A 138 16.78 11.67 -25.47
C ALA A 138 16.34 12.26 -24.11
N LEU A 139 17.26 12.97 -23.45
CA LEU A 139 17.07 13.51 -22.10
C LEU A 139 15.95 14.57 -22.01
N ASP A 140 15.76 15.37 -23.05
CA ASP A 140 14.69 16.37 -23.13
C ASP A 140 13.29 15.74 -23.29
N GLN A 141 13.24 14.49 -23.77
CA GLN A 141 12.02 13.72 -23.99
C GLN A 141 11.73 12.69 -22.87
N ILE A 142 12.48 12.67 -21.77
CA ILE A 142 12.37 11.66 -20.70
C ILE A 142 10.92 11.44 -20.24
N ARG A 143 10.11 12.50 -20.08
CA ARG A 143 8.72 12.33 -19.63
C ARG A 143 7.87 11.52 -20.61
N ARG A 144 8.06 11.75 -21.91
CA ARG A 144 7.39 10.98 -22.96
C ARG A 144 7.96 9.56 -23.01
N ALA A 145 9.29 9.42 -22.98
CA ALA A 145 9.95 8.12 -22.95
C ALA A 145 9.46 7.22 -21.81
N MET A 146 9.37 7.77 -20.59
CA MET A 146 8.87 7.06 -19.40
C MET A 146 7.42 6.59 -19.53
N ARG A 147 6.61 7.26 -20.37
CA ARG A 147 5.23 6.88 -20.64
C ARG A 147 5.12 5.85 -21.76
N LEU A 148 5.93 5.99 -22.81
CA LEU A 148 5.85 5.18 -24.03
C LEU A 148 6.62 3.86 -23.93
N LEU A 149 7.83 3.86 -23.36
CA LEU A 149 8.68 2.67 -23.30
C LEU A 149 7.99 1.43 -22.69
N PRO A 150 7.27 1.53 -21.56
CA PRO A 150 6.54 0.38 -21.03
C PRO A 150 5.53 -0.20 -22.04
N MET A 151 4.89 0.66 -22.83
CA MET A 151 3.88 0.26 -23.81
C MET A 151 4.49 -0.34 -25.06
N ASP A 152 5.60 0.22 -25.55
CA ASP A 152 6.40 -0.35 -26.64
C ASP A 152 6.89 -1.76 -26.31
N ILE A 153 7.38 -1.94 -25.08
CA ILE A 153 7.81 -3.24 -24.56
C ILE A 153 6.61 -4.18 -24.50
N ALA A 154 5.47 -3.74 -23.96
CA ALA A 154 4.27 -4.55 -23.91
C ALA A 154 3.76 -4.92 -25.32
N ALA A 155 3.85 -4.02 -26.29
CA ALA A 155 3.50 -4.30 -27.68
C ALA A 155 4.41 -5.38 -28.28
N THR A 156 5.72 -5.28 -28.06
CA THR A 156 6.71 -6.26 -28.52
C THR A 156 6.46 -7.65 -27.93
N LEU A 157 6.20 -7.74 -26.63
CA LEU A 157 5.96 -9.00 -25.90
C LEU A 157 4.57 -9.62 -26.15
N SER A 158 3.66 -8.90 -26.83
CA SER A 158 2.29 -9.36 -27.12
C SER A 158 2.03 -9.58 -28.62
N ARG A 159 3.08 -9.60 -29.44
CA ARG A 159 2.97 -9.91 -30.87
C ARG A 159 2.42 -11.34 -31.07
N PRO A 160 1.64 -11.61 -32.13
CA PRO A 160 1.04 -12.92 -32.37
C PRO A 160 2.02 -14.11 -32.35
N GLU A 161 3.24 -13.88 -32.81
CA GLU A 161 4.36 -14.82 -32.85
C GLU A 161 5.14 -14.93 -31.53
N ALA A 162 5.07 -13.91 -30.67
CA ALA A 162 5.77 -13.88 -29.40
C ALA A 162 5.10 -14.84 -28.42
N HIS A 163 5.90 -15.77 -27.89
CA HIS A 163 5.48 -16.68 -26.83
C HIS A 163 6.68 -17.02 -25.95
N CYS A 164 6.42 -17.18 -24.66
CA CYS A 164 7.41 -17.66 -23.72
C CYS A 164 7.45 -19.19 -23.79
N GLU A 165 8.62 -19.74 -24.13
CA GLU A 165 8.81 -21.20 -24.21
C GLU A 165 8.48 -21.88 -22.86
N TYR A 166 8.73 -21.19 -21.75
CA TYR A 166 8.33 -21.63 -20.42
C TYR A 166 6.80 -21.70 -20.30
N ASN A 167 6.26 -22.92 -20.33
CA ASN A 167 4.82 -23.22 -20.36
C ASN A 167 4.06 -22.69 -21.59
N ASN A 168 4.76 -22.39 -22.70
CA ASN A 168 4.18 -21.89 -23.97
C ASN A 168 3.20 -20.71 -23.78
N LEU A 169 3.56 -19.77 -22.90
CA LEU A 169 2.68 -18.66 -22.52
C LEU A 169 2.63 -17.61 -23.61
N ARG A 170 1.41 -17.15 -23.93
CA ARG A 170 1.18 -15.99 -24.80
C ARG A 170 0.55 -14.88 -24.00
N PHE A 171 0.87 -13.63 -24.34
CA PHE A 171 0.47 -12.48 -23.54
C PHE A 171 -0.43 -11.52 -24.31
N LEU A 172 -1.41 -10.97 -23.60
CA LEU A 172 -2.26 -9.88 -24.08
C LEU A 172 -2.04 -8.64 -23.23
N ARG A 173 -2.04 -7.48 -23.88
CA ARG A 173 -1.96 -6.17 -23.19
C ARG A 173 -3.21 -5.90 -22.37
N CYS A 174 -3.00 -5.29 -21.22
CA CYS A 174 -4.06 -4.90 -20.29
C CYS A 174 -4.01 -3.40 -20.00
N PRO A 175 -5.18 -2.73 -19.94
CA PRO A 175 -5.29 -1.37 -19.42
C PRO A 175 -4.70 -1.25 -18.02
N THR A 176 -3.80 -0.29 -17.82
CA THR A 176 -3.25 0.07 -16.51
C THR A 176 -3.17 1.59 -16.39
N ASP A 177 -3.27 2.11 -15.16
CA ASP A 177 -3.15 3.54 -14.90
C ASP A 177 -1.69 4.01 -15.11
N THR A 178 -0.73 3.18 -14.70
CA THR A 178 0.72 3.47 -14.74
C THR A 178 1.50 2.36 -15.45
N GLY A 179 2.48 2.73 -16.28
CA GLY A 179 3.31 1.77 -17.01
C GLY A 179 2.52 0.96 -18.04
N ALA A 180 2.83 -0.33 -18.14
CA ALA A 180 2.08 -1.31 -18.93
C ALA A 180 1.92 -2.63 -18.16
N GLU A 181 0.87 -3.40 -18.47
CA GLU A 181 0.64 -4.73 -17.90
C GLU A 181 0.29 -5.73 -19.01
N LEU A 182 0.84 -6.94 -18.91
CA LEU A 182 0.57 -8.08 -19.76
C LEU A 182 0.00 -9.22 -18.93
N ILE A 183 -0.97 -9.94 -19.48
CA ILE A 183 -1.55 -11.12 -18.84
C ILE A 183 -1.51 -12.29 -19.81
N SER A 184 -1.10 -13.47 -19.32
CA SER A 184 -1.10 -14.68 -20.14
C SER A 184 -2.52 -15.13 -20.49
N TRP A 185 -2.73 -15.51 -21.74
CA TRP A 185 -4.02 -15.98 -22.23
C TRP A 185 -3.88 -17.09 -23.29
N PRO A 186 -4.68 -18.18 -23.22
CA PRO A 186 -5.76 -18.46 -22.26
C PRO A 186 -5.26 -18.67 -20.82
N PRO A 187 -6.15 -18.64 -19.80
CA PRO A 187 -5.76 -18.92 -18.42
C PRO A 187 -5.26 -20.35 -18.23
N GLU A 188 -4.35 -20.51 -17.28
CA GLU A 188 -3.81 -21.77 -16.80
C GLU A 188 -4.78 -22.48 -15.84
N GLN A 189 -4.65 -23.80 -15.71
CA GLN A 189 -5.32 -24.62 -14.69
C GLN A 189 -6.86 -24.49 -14.67
N ILE A 190 -7.45 -24.32 -15.85
CA ILE A 190 -8.90 -24.25 -16.05
C ILE A 190 -9.56 -25.59 -15.69
N GLU A 191 -8.98 -26.70 -16.14
CA GLU A 191 -9.49 -28.07 -15.93
C GLU A 191 -9.60 -28.41 -14.43
N ASP A 192 -8.66 -27.91 -13.64
CA ASP A 192 -8.60 -28.11 -12.19
C ASP A 192 -9.50 -27.16 -11.38
N GLN A 193 -10.31 -26.32 -12.06
CA GLN A 193 -11.10 -25.24 -11.45
C GLN A 193 -10.26 -24.31 -10.56
N THR A 194 -9.00 -24.10 -10.92
CA THR A 194 -8.10 -23.13 -10.27
C THR A 194 -7.54 -22.12 -11.27
N PRO A 195 -8.38 -21.47 -12.08
CA PRO A 195 -7.95 -20.65 -13.20
C PRO A 195 -7.12 -19.44 -12.74
N PHE A 196 -5.95 -19.27 -13.34
CA PHE A 196 -5.11 -18.09 -13.16
C PHE A 196 -4.35 -17.76 -14.44
N SER A 197 -3.82 -16.55 -14.52
CA SER A 197 -2.91 -16.13 -15.59
C SER A 197 -1.64 -15.57 -14.98
N VAL A 198 -0.52 -15.72 -15.67
CA VAL A 198 0.73 -15.02 -15.36
C VAL A 198 0.56 -13.53 -15.70
N MET A 199 1.07 -12.66 -14.85
CA MET A 199 1.04 -11.21 -15.06
C MET A 199 2.48 -10.69 -15.11
N ILE A 200 2.76 -9.84 -16.10
CA ILE A 200 4.02 -9.08 -16.21
C ILE A 200 3.68 -7.59 -16.15
N GLY A 201 4.15 -6.90 -15.11
CA GLY A 201 4.03 -5.46 -14.98
C GLY A 201 5.33 -4.78 -15.42
N ILE A 202 5.23 -3.71 -16.20
CA ILE A 202 6.36 -2.96 -16.75
C ILE A 202 6.24 -1.51 -16.31
N THR A 203 7.26 -0.96 -15.67
CA THR A 203 7.32 0.46 -15.30
C THR A 203 8.63 1.07 -15.78
N ALA A 204 8.58 2.33 -16.22
CA ALA A 204 9.78 3.11 -16.45
C ALA A 204 10.09 3.92 -15.18
N GLN A 205 11.36 3.91 -14.79
CA GLN A 205 11.86 4.54 -13.57
C GLN A 205 13.11 5.34 -13.86
N THR A 206 13.31 6.43 -13.12
CA THR A 206 14.62 7.08 -13.01
C THR A 206 15.24 6.75 -11.65
N LEU A 207 16.53 7.01 -11.52
CA LEU A 207 17.21 7.08 -10.23
C LEU A 207 17.35 8.55 -9.80
N PRO A 208 17.48 8.83 -8.49
CA PRO A 208 17.83 10.15 -8.01
C PRO A 208 19.01 10.74 -8.75
N THR A 209 18.94 12.05 -9.04
CA THR A 209 20.02 12.80 -9.70
C THR A 209 20.45 12.26 -11.07
N SER A 210 19.66 11.37 -11.68
CA SER A 210 19.94 10.75 -12.97
C SER A 210 18.78 10.96 -13.93
N GLY A 211 19.09 11.34 -15.17
CA GLY A 211 18.14 11.35 -16.29
C GLY A 211 18.00 9.99 -16.98
N GLU A 212 18.79 8.98 -16.58
CA GLU A 212 18.72 7.63 -17.15
C GLU A 212 17.34 7.01 -16.89
N VAL A 213 16.70 6.55 -17.97
CA VAL A 213 15.46 5.78 -17.91
C VAL A 213 15.79 4.29 -17.80
N LEU A 214 15.28 3.67 -16.76
CA LEU A 214 15.38 2.24 -16.47
C LEU A 214 14.01 1.58 -16.60
N ILE A 215 13.97 0.36 -17.09
CA ILE A 215 12.73 -0.42 -17.15
C ILE A 215 12.73 -1.47 -16.07
N TYR A 216 11.72 -1.43 -15.20
CA TYR A 216 11.53 -2.43 -14.16
C TYR A 216 10.42 -3.38 -14.59
N THR A 217 10.66 -4.67 -14.43
CA THR A 217 9.66 -5.72 -14.68
C THR A 217 9.27 -6.39 -13.37
N SER A 218 7.99 -6.74 -13.24
CA SER A 218 7.42 -7.41 -12.07
C SER A 218 6.55 -8.58 -12.51
N TYR A 219 6.50 -9.63 -11.70
CA TYR A 219 5.94 -10.92 -12.10
C TYR A 219 4.98 -11.46 -11.03
N GLY A 220 3.77 -11.78 -11.43
CA GLY A 220 2.73 -12.22 -10.51
C GLY A 220 1.67 -13.10 -11.14
N VAL A 221 0.57 -13.28 -10.41
CA VAL A 221 -0.59 -14.05 -10.88
C VAL A 221 -1.85 -13.20 -10.83
N ARG A 222 -2.60 -13.19 -11.92
CA ARG A 222 -4.00 -12.76 -11.95
C ARG A 222 -4.87 -13.99 -11.69
N ARG A 223 -5.77 -13.89 -10.72
CA ARG A 223 -6.61 -15.02 -10.29
C ARG A 223 -8.04 -14.80 -10.75
N TRP A 224 -8.66 -15.85 -11.27
CA TRP A 224 -10.01 -15.78 -11.82
C TRP A 224 -10.99 -16.52 -10.93
N VAL A 225 -12.25 -16.08 -10.93
CA VAL A 225 -13.32 -16.72 -10.17
C VAL A 225 -13.80 -17.97 -10.93
N PRO A 226 -13.69 -19.19 -10.37
CA PRO A 226 -14.13 -20.41 -11.06
C PRO A 226 -15.61 -20.76 -10.80
N VAL A 227 -16.20 -20.25 -9.72
CA VAL A 227 -17.56 -20.60 -9.27
C VAL A 227 -18.24 -19.37 -8.71
N ARG A 228 -19.56 -19.41 -8.54
CA ARG A 228 -20.38 -18.29 -8.06
C ARG A 228 -19.76 -17.59 -6.83
N PRO A 229 -19.33 -16.32 -6.95
CA PRO A 229 -18.70 -15.59 -5.87
C PRO A 229 -19.70 -14.86 -4.97
N MET A 230 -19.25 -14.51 -3.77
CA MET A 230 -19.88 -13.48 -2.94
C MET A 230 -19.31 -12.11 -3.33
N LEU A 231 -20.14 -11.23 -3.91
CA LEU A 231 -19.72 -9.88 -4.24
C LEU A 231 -19.73 -8.97 -3.00
N SER A 232 -18.74 -8.08 -2.94
CA SER A 232 -18.75 -6.94 -2.01
C SER A 232 -19.83 -5.93 -2.43
N LEU A 233 -20.65 -5.50 -1.47
CA LEU A 233 -21.63 -4.42 -1.68
C LEU A 233 -21.01 -3.02 -1.75
N SER A 234 -19.77 -2.86 -1.27
CA SER A 234 -19.09 -1.56 -1.16
C SER A 234 -18.05 -1.33 -2.25
N ASN A 235 -17.65 -2.37 -2.99
CA ASN A 235 -16.60 -2.28 -3.99
C ASN A 235 -17.09 -2.84 -5.33
N ALA A 236 -16.70 -2.17 -6.41
CA ALA A 236 -16.80 -2.74 -7.75
C ALA A 236 -15.67 -3.78 -7.98
N HIS A 237 -15.95 -4.78 -8.81
CA HIS A 237 -15.07 -5.90 -9.14
C HIS A 237 -14.71 -5.87 -10.62
N SER A 238 -13.44 -5.98 -10.96
CA SER A 238 -12.98 -5.93 -12.35
C SER A 238 -13.33 -7.21 -13.10
N VAL A 239 -13.79 -7.05 -14.35
CA VAL A 239 -13.99 -8.09 -15.35
C VAL A 239 -13.11 -7.77 -16.53
N TYR A 240 -12.28 -8.73 -16.92
CA TYR A 240 -11.44 -8.65 -18.11
C TYR A 240 -12.21 -9.26 -19.26
N ILE A 241 -12.24 -8.57 -20.39
CA ILE A 241 -12.95 -9.01 -21.59
C ILE A 241 -11.92 -9.13 -22.70
N ALA A 242 -11.83 -10.28 -23.35
CA ALA A 242 -10.96 -10.50 -24.50
C ALA A 242 -11.80 -10.41 -25.79
N PRO A 243 -12.01 -9.22 -26.37
CA PRO A 243 -12.84 -9.08 -27.56
C PRO A 243 -12.21 -9.79 -28.76
N THR A 244 -13.04 -10.47 -29.55
CA THR A 244 -12.67 -11.09 -30.83
C THR A 244 -12.73 -10.16 -32.02
N VAL A 245 -13.56 -9.12 -31.91
CA VAL A 245 -13.73 -8.08 -32.94
C VAL A 245 -13.51 -6.72 -32.27
N PRO A 246 -12.82 -5.78 -32.91
CA PRO A 246 -12.73 -4.41 -32.41
C PRO A 246 -14.10 -3.85 -32.05
N TYR A 247 -14.19 -3.17 -30.90
CA TYR A 247 -15.41 -2.46 -30.49
C TYR A 247 -15.76 -1.33 -31.48
N LEU A 248 -14.75 -0.81 -32.18
CA LEU A 248 -14.86 0.24 -33.19
C LEU A 248 -14.34 -0.30 -34.52
N SER A 249 -15.19 -0.28 -35.55
CA SER A 249 -14.95 -0.85 -36.88
C SER A 249 -13.66 -0.39 -37.55
N ASP A 250 -13.12 0.77 -37.15
CA ASP A 250 -12.01 1.48 -37.81
C ASP A 250 -10.76 1.70 -36.92
N ALA A 251 -10.69 1.08 -35.73
CA ALA A 251 -9.59 1.30 -34.76
C ALA A 251 -8.40 0.33 -34.89
N GLY A 252 -8.45 -0.62 -35.84
CA GLY A 252 -7.47 -1.70 -35.97
C GLY A 252 -7.67 -2.83 -34.94
N ASN A 253 -7.11 -4.02 -35.23
CA ASN A 253 -7.31 -5.23 -34.41
C ASN A 253 -6.07 -5.57 -33.57
N SER A 254 -5.76 -4.71 -32.59
CA SER A 254 -4.77 -5.06 -31.56
C SER A 254 -5.42 -6.01 -30.54
N ARG A 255 -4.90 -7.23 -30.38
CA ARG A 255 -5.38 -8.16 -29.35
C ARG A 255 -5.02 -7.63 -27.96
N HIS A 256 -6.02 -7.32 -27.14
CA HIS A 256 -5.86 -6.75 -25.80
C HIS A 256 -7.08 -7.11 -24.94
N PHE A 257 -6.99 -6.88 -23.63
CA PHE A 257 -8.15 -6.93 -22.76
C PHE A 257 -8.86 -5.56 -22.67
N GLY A 258 -10.18 -5.55 -22.76
CA GLY A 258 -11.00 -4.51 -22.18
C GLY A 258 -11.19 -4.77 -20.67
N ILE A 259 -11.30 -3.72 -19.86
CA ILE A 259 -11.64 -3.86 -18.44
C ILE A 259 -12.93 -3.11 -18.15
N ALA A 260 -13.95 -3.85 -17.72
CA ALA A 260 -15.17 -3.31 -17.14
C ALA A 260 -15.26 -3.68 -15.66
N LYS A 261 -16.19 -3.09 -14.92
CA LYS A 261 -16.38 -3.39 -13.50
C LYS A 261 -17.82 -3.73 -13.21
N ILE A 262 -18.07 -4.71 -12.34
CA ILE A 262 -19.41 -5.06 -11.85
C ILE A 262 -19.54 -4.62 -10.39
N ARG A 263 -20.69 -4.05 -10.04
CA ARG A 263 -21.06 -3.70 -8.66
C ARG A 263 -22.42 -4.28 -8.32
N ALA A 264 -22.59 -4.73 -7.08
CA ALA A 264 -23.90 -5.06 -6.56
C ALA A 264 -24.67 -3.76 -6.28
N SER A 265 -25.76 -3.53 -6.99
CA SER A 265 -26.53 -2.28 -6.93
C SER A 265 -27.88 -2.52 -6.29
N ARG A 266 -28.29 -1.61 -5.39
CA ARG A 266 -29.55 -1.70 -4.67
C ARG A 266 -30.73 -1.50 -5.63
N MET A 267 -31.69 -2.42 -5.60
CA MET A 267 -32.92 -2.37 -6.37
C MET A 267 -34.11 -2.71 -5.46
N LYS A 268 -35.20 -1.95 -5.58
CA LYS A 268 -36.48 -2.25 -4.92
C LYS A 268 -37.27 -3.15 -5.88
N GLY A 269 -37.57 -4.39 -5.47
CA GLY A 269 -38.44 -5.28 -6.23
C GLY A 269 -39.91 -4.90 -6.09
N ASP A 270 -40.76 -5.48 -6.94
CA ASP A 270 -42.21 -5.19 -7.01
C ASP A 270 -42.95 -5.46 -5.68
N GLY A 271 -42.41 -6.34 -4.83
CA GLY A 271 -42.91 -6.63 -3.47
C GLY A 271 -42.28 -5.82 -2.35
N GLY A 272 -41.51 -4.76 -2.65
CA GLY A 272 -40.82 -3.93 -1.65
C GLY A 272 -39.54 -4.54 -1.06
N GLU A 273 -39.19 -5.78 -1.42
CA GLU A 273 -37.93 -6.41 -1.03
C GLU A 273 -36.73 -5.76 -1.72
N MET A 274 -35.65 -5.53 -0.97
CA MET A 274 -34.41 -4.96 -1.49
C MET A 274 -33.51 -6.07 -2.01
N THR A 275 -33.28 -6.09 -3.31
CA THR A 275 -32.32 -6.98 -3.96
C THR A 275 -31.04 -6.22 -4.34
N TYR A 276 -29.95 -6.97 -4.52
CA TYR A 276 -28.63 -6.42 -4.86
C TYR A 276 -28.08 -7.04 -6.15
N PRO A 277 -28.82 -6.96 -7.27
CA PRO A 277 -28.35 -7.56 -8.51
C PRO A 277 -27.01 -6.93 -8.94
N PRO A 278 -26.11 -7.75 -9.50
CA PRO A 278 -24.89 -7.26 -10.12
C PRO A 278 -25.25 -6.43 -11.36
N ARG A 279 -24.57 -5.30 -11.51
CA ARG A 279 -24.67 -4.42 -12.67
C ARG A 279 -23.30 -3.92 -13.07
N TRP A 280 -23.12 -3.61 -14.35
CA TRP A 280 -21.93 -2.89 -14.79
C TRP A 280 -21.83 -1.53 -14.06
N ASP A 281 -20.62 -1.15 -13.64
CA ASP A 281 -20.33 0.09 -12.92
C ASP A 281 -20.56 1.29 -13.85
N ASP A 282 -21.31 2.27 -13.36
CA ASP A 282 -22.05 3.22 -14.20
C ASP A 282 -21.18 4.04 -15.18
N ASN A 283 -19.93 4.38 -14.84
CA ASN A 283 -19.16 5.33 -15.64
C ASN A 283 -18.77 4.79 -17.04
N LEU A 284 -18.13 3.62 -17.11
CA LEU A 284 -17.76 3.03 -18.40
C LEU A 284 -18.99 2.38 -19.08
N ALA A 285 -19.86 1.77 -18.29
CA ALA A 285 -21.08 1.13 -18.78
C ALA A 285 -21.98 2.12 -19.52
N GLU A 286 -22.12 3.35 -19.02
CA GLU A 286 -22.89 4.39 -19.69
C GLU A 286 -22.26 4.79 -21.01
N VAL A 287 -20.93 4.99 -21.07
CA VAL A 287 -20.25 5.31 -22.33
C VAL A 287 -20.47 4.19 -23.36
N LEU A 288 -20.32 2.92 -22.96
CA LEU A 288 -20.56 1.78 -23.84
C LEU A 288 -22.02 1.68 -24.30
N ARG A 289 -22.98 2.03 -23.43
CA ARG A 289 -24.41 2.09 -23.79
C ARG A 289 -24.67 3.15 -24.85
N GLN A 290 -24.12 4.35 -24.67
CA GLN A 290 -24.24 5.45 -25.63
C GLN A 290 -23.52 5.17 -26.95
N LEU A 291 -22.56 4.23 -26.97
CA LEU A 291 -21.92 3.70 -28.18
C LEU A 291 -22.67 2.53 -28.82
N GLY A 292 -23.76 2.03 -28.22
CA GLY A 292 -24.46 0.83 -28.70
C GLY A 292 -23.64 -0.46 -28.58
N CYS A 293 -22.62 -0.47 -27.72
CA CYS A 293 -21.68 -1.59 -27.56
C CYS A 293 -21.90 -2.37 -26.25
N LEU A 294 -22.81 -1.92 -25.38
CA LEU A 294 -23.04 -2.56 -24.08
C LEU A 294 -23.51 -4.01 -24.22
N ASP A 295 -24.31 -4.33 -25.23
CA ASP A 295 -24.87 -5.67 -25.45
C ASP A 295 -23.82 -6.70 -25.89
N ARG A 296 -22.60 -6.25 -26.24
CA ARG A 296 -21.44 -7.14 -26.45
C ARG A 296 -20.85 -7.62 -25.12
N LEU A 297 -21.17 -6.97 -24.01
CA LEU A 297 -20.76 -7.44 -22.69
C LEU A 297 -21.70 -8.54 -22.21
N PRO A 298 -21.18 -9.53 -21.47
CA PRO A 298 -22.04 -10.55 -20.89
C PRO A 298 -23.01 -9.92 -19.88
N ASP A 299 -24.18 -10.54 -19.71
CA ASP A 299 -25.07 -10.18 -18.62
C ASP A 299 -24.35 -10.40 -17.26
N PRO A 300 -24.28 -9.37 -16.39
CA PRO A 300 -23.56 -9.47 -15.12
C PRO A 300 -24.07 -10.59 -14.21
N GLN A 301 -25.37 -10.89 -14.24
CA GLN A 301 -25.95 -11.94 -13.40
C GLN A 301 -25.53 -13.32 -13.92
N GLN A 302 -25.64 -13.55 -15.23
CA GLN A 302 -25.17 -14.79 -15.85
C GLN A 302 -23.66 -15.01 -15.68
N LEU A 303 -22.85 -13.96 -15.81
CA LEU A 303 -21.40 -14.05 -15.58
C LEU A 303 -21.07 -14.49 -14.14
N ILE A 304 -21.82 -14.01 -13.15
CA ILE A 304 -21.63 -14.39 -11.75
C ILE A 304 -22.13 -15.80 -11.47
N ASP A 305 -23.22 -16.20 -12.11
CA ASP A 305 -23.81 -17.53 -11.92
C ASP A 305 -22.93 -18.62 -12.55
N LYS A 306 -22.27 -18.33 -13.69
CA LYS A 306 -21.46 -19.29 -14.45
C LYS A 306 -20.11 -18.71 -14.91
N PRO A 307 -19.24 -18.26 -14.00
CA PRO A 307 -18.04 -17.51 -14.38
C PRO A 307 -17.03 -18.32 -15.20
N LEU A 308 -16.95 -19.63 -14.98
CA LEU A 308 -16.05 -20.51 -15.72
C LEU A 308 -16.49 -20.65 -17.19
N ASP A 309 -17.79 -20.79 -17.46
CA ASP A 309 -18.33 -20.87 -18.82
C ASP A 309 -17.97 -19.64 -19.65
N TYR A 310 -18.02 -18.45 -19.03
CA TYR A 310 -17.64 -17.18 -19.66
C TYR A 310 -16.12 -17.04 -19.85
N LEU A 311 -15.33 -17.57 -18.92
CA LEU A 311 -13.87 -17.57 -19.00
C LEU A 311 -13.34 -18.48 -20.11
N GLN A 312 -14.01 -19.60 -20.37
CA GLN A 312 -13.61 -20.60 -21.37
C GLN A 312 -14.16 -20.34 -22.77
N ARG A 313 -15.00 -19.32 -22.99
CA ARG A 313 -15.61 -19.07 -24.30
C ARG A 313 -14.54 -18.94 -25.38
N THR A 314 -14.72 -19.65 -26.48
CA THR A 314 -13.99 -19.40 -27.72
C THR A 314 -14.50 -18.10 -28.34
N GLY A 315 -13.99 -16.98 -27.84
CA GLY A 315 -14.25 -15.67 -28.39
C GLY A 315 -14.21 -14.55 -27.36
N ASP A 316 -15.29 -13.75 -27.27
CA ASP A 316 -15.51 -12.66 -26.30
C ASP A 316 -15.57 -13.19 -24.86
N ALA A 317 -14.46 -13.78 -24.40
CA ALA A 317 -14.31 -14.37 -23.10
C ALA A 317 -14.33 -13.27 -22.04
N ALA A 318 -14.99 -13.55 -20.92
CA ALA A 318 -15.11 -12.62 -19.81
C ALA A 318 -14.64 -13.29 -18.52
N ALA A 319 -13.66 -12.68 -17.87
CA ALA A 319 -12.99 -13.23 -16.70
C ALA A 319 -13.16 -12.30 -15.50
N LEU A 320 -13.92 -12.75 -14.51
CA LEU A 320 -14.11 -12.03 -13.25
C LEU A 320 -12.91 -12.25 -12.33
N VAL A 321 -12.29 -11.15 -11.87
CA VAL A 321 -11.10 -11.19 -11.00
C VAL A 321 -11.47 -11.69 -9.60
N PHE A 322 -10.74 -12.68 -9.12
CA PHE A 322 -10.85 -13.17 -7.75
C PHE A 322 -10.17 -12.21 -6.76
N ARG A 323 -10.86 -11.94 -5.64
CA ARG A 323 -10.32 -11.25 -4.46
C ARG A 323 -10.58 -12.08 -3.21
N THR A 324 -9.71 -11.95 -2.22
CA THR A 324 -9.86 -12.59 -0.92
C THR A 324 -11.22 -12.24 -0.32
N GLY A 325 -11.96 -13.27 0.11
CA GLY A 325 -13.32 -13.13 0.67
C GLY A 325 -14.47 -13.34 -0.33
N MET A 326 -14.18 -13.49 -1.64
CA MET A 326 -15.22 -13.81 -2.62
C MET A 326 -15.66 -15.28 -2.59
N LEU A 327 -14.81 -16.18 -2.06
CA LEU A 327 -15.07 -17.62 -1.95
C LEU A 327 -14.77 -18.10 -0.53
N GLY A 328 -15.39 -19.21 -0.11
CA GLY A 328 -15.15 -19.82 1.21
C GLY A 328 -13.74 -20.40 1.38
N SER A 329 -13.04 -20.72 0.28
CA SER A 329 -11.64 -21.12 0.31
C SER A 329 -10.88 -20.55 -0.89
N GLU A 330 -9.61 -20.20 -0.67
CA GLU A 330 -8.71 -19.73 -1.73
C GLU A 330 -8.34 -20.89 -2.67
N ARG A 331 -8.56 -20.67 -3.97
CA ARG A 331 -8.30 -21.68 -5.02
C ARG A 331 -6.89 -21.56 -5.61
N VAL A 332 -6.34 -20.35 -5.65
CA VAL A 332 -4.98 -20.03 -6.12
C VAL A 332 -4.37 -18.99 -5.19
N SER A 333 -3.16 -19.27 -4.72
CA SER A 333 -2.40 -18.38 -3.83
C SER A 333 -1.63 -17.32 -4.63
N PRO A 334 -1.43 -16.10 -4.10
CA PRO A 334 -0.73 -15.01 -4.80
C PRO A 334 0.78 -15.27 -4.97
N GLY A 335 1.39 -14.51 -5.89
CA GLY A 335 2.83 -14.49 -6.18
C GLY A 335 3.29 -15.62 -7.09
N LEU A 336 4.45 -15.44 -7.74
CA LEU A 336 5.19 -16.50 -8.44
C LEU A 336 6.48 -16.83 -7.67
N SER A 337 6.88 -18.09 -7.68
CA SER A 337 8.15 -18.51 -7.08
C SER A 337 9.31 -18.11 -7.98
N LEU A 338 10.54 -18.27 -7.49
CA LEU A 338 11.72 -18.04 -8.30
C LEU A 338 11.79 -18.99 -9.51
N ALA A 339 11.35 -20.23 -9.34
CA ALA A 339 11.31 -21.23 -10.41
C ALA A 339 10.48 -20.79 -11.63
N ASP A 340 9.42 -20.00 -11.40
CA ASP A 340 8.61 -19.44 -12.49
C ASP A 340 9.12 -18.08 -12.97
N ARG A 341 9.70 -17.26 -12.09
CA ARG A 341 10.08 -15.87 -12.39
C ARG A 341 11.35 -15.78 -13.23
N GLU A 342 12.36 -16.57 -12.91
CA GLU A 342 13.66 -16.51 -13.59
C GLU A 342 13.55 -16.80 -15.10
N PRO A 343 12.87 -17.89 -15.54
CA PRO A 343 12.65 -18.13 -16.98
C PRO A 343 11.84 -17.02 -17.68
N LEU A 344 10.88 -16.41 -16.97
CA LEU A 344 10.10 -15.28 -17.52
C LEU A 344 10.98 -14.04 -17.72
N VAL A 345 11.89 -13.75 -16.80
CA VAL A 345 12.85 -12.64 -16.91
C VAL A 345 13.79 -12.85 -18.10
N GLU A 346 14.31 -14.07 -18.26
CA GLU A 346 15.17 -14.44 -19.36
C GLU A 346 14.48 -14.29 -20.72
N TRP A 347 13.25 -14.79 -20.84
CA TRP A 347 12.44 -14.63 -22.05
C TRP A 347 12.20 -13.15 -22.38
N VAL A 348 11.76 -12.35 -21.41
CA VAL A 348 11.55 -10.90 -21.62
C VAL A 348 12.85 -10.22 -22.06
N ALA A 349 13.97 -10.52 -21.42
CA ALA A 349 15.26 -9.94 -21.80
C ALA A 349 15.68 -10.35 -23.22
N SER A 350 15.41 -11.59 -23.62
CA SER A 350 15.71 -12.09 -24.97
C SER A 350 14.89 -11.40 -26.05
N GLU A 351 13.58 -11.26 -25.86
CA GLU A 351 12.66 -10.62 -26.81
C GLU A 351 12.96 -9.14 -27.05
N LEU A 352 13.61 -8.48 -26.09
CA LEU A 352 13.90 -7.05 -26.14
C LEU A 352 15.30 -6.71 -26.66
N LYS A 353 16.13 -7.71 -26.97
CA LYS A 353 17.41 -7.49 -27.66
C LYS A 353 17.17 -7.03 -29.11
N PRO A 354 18.07 -6.18 -29.66
CA PRO A 354 19.26 -5.61 -29.03
C PRO A 354 19.02 -4.33 -28.21
N HIS A 355 17.77 -3.86 -28.12
CA HIS A 355 17.43 -2.53 -27.63
C HIS A 355 17.49 -2.36 -26.11
N LEU A 356 17.21 -3.43 -25.36
CA LEU A 356 17.31 -3.45 -23.91
C LEU A 356 18.18 -4.59 -23.43
N GLU A 357 18.93 -4.32 -22.36
CA GLU A 357 19.80 -5.29 -21.71
C GLU A 357 19.51 -5.35 -20.21
N LEU A 358 19.50 -6.57 -19.67
CA LEU A 358 19.38 -6.77 -18.23
C LEU A 358 20.62 -6.21 -17.52
N VAL A 359 20.42 -5.52 -16.42
CA VAL A 359 21.54 -5.07 -15.59
C VAL A 359 22.24 -6.28 -14.97
N ALA A 360 23.58 -6.26 -15.00
CA ALA A 360 24.43 -7.17 -14.23
C ALA A 360 24.03 -7.25 -12.74
N PRO A 361 24.22 -8.42 -12.09
CA PRO A 361 23.96 -8.59 -10.66
C PRO A 361 24.64 -7.53 -9.79
N LEU A 362 23.93 -7.06 -8.77
CA LEU A 362 24.39 -6.01 -7.88
C LEU A 362 25.32 -6.59 -6.81
N PRO A 363 26.50 -5.99 -6.56
CA PRO A 363 27.41 -6.49 -5.55
C PRO A 363 26.92 -6.16 -4.14
N ARG A 364 27.17 -7.09 -3.21
CA ARG A 364 26.85 -6.92 -1.79
C ARG A 364 27.71 -5.84 -1.14
N GLU A 365 27.07 -4.96 -0.37
CA GLU A 365 27.75 -4.05 0.56
C GLU A 365 27.86 -4.70 1.94
N LYS A 366 29.09 -4.81 2.47
CA LYS A 366 29.40 -5.63 3.65
C LYS A 366 29.54 -4.79 4.93
N ILE A 367 29.24 -3.50 4.86
CA ILE A 367 29.24 -2.59 6.01
C ILE A 367 28.04 -2.88 6.91
N VAL A 368 28.31 -2.89 8.22
CA VAL A 368 27.31 -2.98 9.30
C VAL A 368 27.69 -1.94 10.33
N VAL A 369 26.76 -1.04 10.63
CA VAL A 369 26.93 0.03 11.63
C VAL A 369 26.52 -0.50 13.01
N TYR A 370 25.33 -1.08 13.12
CA TYR A 370 24.78 -1.62 14.35
C TYR A 370 24.66 -3.15 14.26
N LYS A 371 25.44 -3.85 15.08
CA LYS A 371 25.42 -5.30 15.16
C LYS A 371 24.40 -5.77 16.21
N GLY A 372 23.72 -6.89 15.93
CA GLY A 372 22.91 -7.60 16.92
C GLY A 372 21.54 -6.97 17.20
N LEU A 373 21.02 -6.16 16.28
CA LEU A 373 19.68 -5.57 16.43
C LEU A 373 18.53 -6.54 16.19
N SER A 374 18.76 -7.62 15.44
CA SER A 374 17.70 -8.53 15.00
C SER A 374 17.05 -9.32 16.15
N GLY A 375 15.72 -9.40 16.14
CA GLY A 375 14.93 -10.22 17.05
C GLY A 375 14.17 -9.40 18.09
N ILE A 376 13.40 -10.10 18.93
CA ILE A 376 12.72 -9.48 20.06
C ILE A 376 13.75 -9.32 21.18
N SER A 377 13.90 -8.11 21.71
CA SER A 377 14.70 -7.88 22.91
C SER A 377 13.99 -8.56 24.07
N ASP A 378 14.50 -9.66 24.62
CA ASP A 378 13.83 -10.41 25.70
C ASP A 378 14.22 -9.95 27.13
N GLY A 379 15.11 -8.97 27.25
CA GLY A 379 15.54 -8.43 28.55
C GLY A 379 14.45 -7.71 29.36
N ALA A 380 14.63 -7.68 30.68
CA ALA A 380 13.83 -6.85 31.57
C ALA A 380 14.10 -5.35 31.31
N ILE A 381 13.09 -4.53 31.53
CA ILE A 381 13.14 -3.08 31.44
C ILE A 381 13.66 -2.57 32.78
N SER A 382 14.70 -1.74 32.78
CA SER A 382 15.20 -1.14 34.02
C SER A 382 14.13 -0.23 34.66
N PRO A 383 13.95 -0.26 36.00
CA PRO A 383 13.07 0.65 36.72
C PRO A 383 13.40 2.13 36.48
N GLU A 384 14.69 2.46 36.48
CA GLU A 384 15.20 3.82 36.25
C GLU A 384 14.89 4.30 34.84
N TYR A 385 15.07 3.40 33.86
CA TYR A 385 14.72 3.71 32.49
C TYR A 385 13.21 3.88 32.31
N LEU A 386 12.40 2.98 32.87
CA LEU A 386 10.95 3.10 32.82
C LEU A 386 10.50 4.44 33.40
N GLY A 387 11.03 4.83 34.57
CA GLY A 387 10.67 6.08 35.24
C GLY A 387 11.07 7.34 34.48
N LYS A 388 12.16 7.30 33.70
CA LYS A 388 12.51 8.40 32.79
C LYS A 388 11.49 8.57 31.65
N VAL A 389 10.88 7.47 31.19
CA VAL A 389 9.92 7.50 30.08
C VAL A 389 8.52 7.86 30.56
N VAL A 390 8.02 7.21 31.61
CA VAL A 390 6.61 7.32 32.05
C VAL A 390 6.42 8.15 33.33
N GLY A 391 7.50 8.68 33.90
CA GLY A 391 7.46 9.37 35.19
C GLY A 391 7.27 8.41 36.38
N PRO A 392 6.81 8.92 37.54
CA PRO A 392 6.77 8.16 38.79
C PRO A 392 5.63 7.11 38.84
N ARG A 393 4.72 7.12 37.87
CA ARG A 393 3.49 6.32 37.92
C ARG A 393 3.10 5.79 36.54
N LEU A 394 2.89 4.47 36.46
CA LEU A 394 2.33 3.78 35.29
C LEU A 394 1.16 2.90 35.70
N THR A 395 0.03 2.99 35.00
CA THR A 395 -1.10 2.10 35.19
C THR A 395 -1.25 1.15 34.00
N ILE A 396 -1.44 -0.14 34.30
CA ILE A 396 -1.69 -1.22 33.34
C ILE A 396 -3.06 -1.82 33.63
N GLU A 397 -3.96 -1.69 32.67
CA GLU A 397 -5.32 -2.19 32.75
C GLU A 397 -5.48 -3.42 31.86
N LEU A 398 -6.06 -4.48 32.42
CA LEU A 398 -6.39 -5.70 31.70
C LEU A 398 -7.91 -5.81 31.57
N LEU A 399 -8.44 -5.57 30.36
CA LEU A 399 -9.81 -5.94 29.99
C LEU A 399 -9.77 -7.33 29.35
N THR A 400 -9.63 -8.33 30.19
CA THR A 400 -9.59 -9.75 29.82
C THR A 400 -10.75 -10.50 30.48
N ASP A 401 -11.40 -11.37 29.71
CA ASP A 401 -12.64 -12.06 30.14
C ASP A 401 -12.31 -13.21 31.11
N LEU A 402 -11.22 -13.92 30.85
CA LEU A 402 -10.85 -15.14 31.59
C LEU A 402 -9.53 -14.95 32.38
N ASP A 403 -9.40 -15.69 33.48
CA ASP A 403 -8.18 -15.67 34.30
C ASP A 403 -6.97 -16.20 33.54
N ASN A 404 -7.14 -17.19 32.65
CA ASN A 404 -6.05 -17.70 31.83
C ASN A 404 -5.50 -16.64 30.85
N ALA A 405 -6.36 -15.83 30.23
CA ALA A 405 -5.98 -14.70 29.37
C ALA A 405 -5.17 -13.67 30.17
N THR A 406 -5.66 -13.34 31.37
CA THR A 406 -5.00 -12.45 32.33
C THR A 406 -3.63 -13.01 32.71
N SER A 407 -3.53 -14.29 33.08
CA SER A 407 -2.26 -14.95 33.43
C SER A 407 -1.23 -14.92 32.31
N TYR A 408 -1.62 -15.11 31.05
CA TYR A 408 -0.69 -15.00 29.93
C TYR A 408 -0.12 -13.57 29.78
N ALA A 409 -0.94 -12.54 29.99
CA ALA A 409 -0.48 -11.15 29.98
C ALA A 409 0.48 -10.88 31.16
N LEU A 410 0.10 -11.31 32.37
CA LEU A 410 0.89 -11.15 33.58
C LEU A 410 2.24 -11.84 33.50
N GLU A 411 2.35 -13.00 32.86
CA GLU A 411 3.63 -13.67 32.70
C GLU A 411 4.62 -12.85 31.86
N ARG A 412 4.16 -12.26 30.75
CA ARG A 412 5.03 -11.38 29.95
C ARG A 412 5.34 -10.08 30.69
N LEU A 413 4.37 -9.49 31.38
CA LEU A 413 4.59 -8.30 32.21
C LEU A 413 5.62 -8.57 33.32
N SER A 414 5.51 -9.69 34.02
CA SER A 414 6.44 -10.14 35.05
C SER A 414 7.85 -10.31 34.48
N THR A 415 7.97 -10.95 33.32
CA THR A 415 9.27 -11.09 32.62
C THR A 415 9.87 -9.72 32.25
N ARG A 416 9.03 -8.77 31.83
CA ARG A 416 9.45 -7.43 31.40
C ARG A 416 9.82 -6.51 32.54
N LEU A 417 9.08 -6.58 33.63
CA LEU A 417 9.38 -5.79 34.82
C LEU A 417 10.44 -6.47 35.69
N GLY A 418 10.67 -7.78 35.55
CA GLY A 418 11.63 -8.51 36.38
C GLY A 418 11.21 -8.59 37.85
N VAL A 419 9.92 -8.44 38.15
CA VAL A 419 9.34 -8.53 39.49
C VAL A 419 8.16 -9.50 39.48
N ALA A 420 7.93 -10.19 40.59
CA ALA A 420 6.75 -11.02 40.76
C ALA A 420 5.49 -10.16 40.74
N LEU A 421 4.49 -10.59 39.95
CA LEU A 421 3.18 -9.95 39.88
C LEU A 421 2.14 -10.80 40.60
N PRO A 422 1.04 -10.20 41.10
CA PRO A 422 -0.09 -10.93 41.68
C PRO A 422 -0.66 -11.98 40.72
N GLU A 423 -1.32 -13.00 41.25
CA GLU A 423 -2.05 -13.95 40.39
C GLU A 423 -3.30 -13.30 39.80
N ALA A 424 -3.75 -13.80 38.64
CA ALA A 424 -4.93 -13.27 37.95
C ALA A 424 -6.20 -13.21 38.83
N LYS A 425 -6.37 -14.18 39.73
CA LYS A 425 -7.51 -14.29 40.66
C LYS A 425 -7.49 -13.23 41.77
N ASP A 426 -6.31 -12.67 42.06
CA ASP A 426 -6.10 -11.68 43.12
C ASP A 426 -6.28 -10.25 42.59
N LEU A 427 -6.38 -10.08 41.27
CA LEU A 427 -6.61 -8.79 40.63
C LEU A 427 -8.10 -8.49 40.50
N GLY A 428 -8.51 -7.32 40.99
CA GLY A 428 -9.84 -6.76 40.78
C GLY A 428 -9.79 -5.42 40.06
N GLU A 429 -10.90 -4.67 40.13
CA GLU A 429 -10.97 -3.32 39.58
C GLU A 429 -10.16 -2.30 40.39
N THR A 430 -9.94 -2.59 41.68
CA THR A 430 -9.02 -1.83 42.53
C THR A 430 -7.59 -2.12 42.11
N GLU A 431 -6.81 -1.06 42.02
CA GLU A 431 -5.43 -1.14 41.57
C GLU A 431 -4.51 -1.74 42.63
N THR A 432 -3.80 -2.79 42.25
CA THR A 432 -2.68 -3.32 43.03
C THR A 432 -1.42 -2.55 42.68
N LEU A 433 -0.85 -1.86 43.66
CA LEU A 433 0.37 -1.07 43.50
C LEU A 433 1.60 -1.94 43.71
N ILE A 434 2.52 -1.89 42.76
CA ILE A 434 3.75 -2.66 42.72
C ILE A 434 4.90 -1.66 42.70
N ALA A 435 5.70 -1.68 43.77
CA ALA A 435 6.89 -0.86 43.84
C ALA A 435 7.92 -1.37 42.83
N PHE A 436 8.36 -0.50 41.93
CA PHE A 436 9.30 -0.83 40.87
C PHE A 436 10.36 0.27 40.75
N GLY A 437 11.28 0.31 41.72
CA GLY A 437 12.31 1.33 41.82
C GLY A 437 11.71 2.74 41.92
N PRO A 438 12.02 3.68 41.01
CA PRO A 438 11.46 5.03 41.03
C PRO A 438 10.03 5.11 40.47
N VAL A 439 9.46 3.99 40.01
CA VAL A 439 8.12 3.92 39.43
C VAL A 439 7.22 3.06 40.30
N THR A 440 6.01 3.55 40.57
CA THR A 440 4.94 2.69 41.07
C THR A 440 4.14 2.20 39.87
N VAL A 441 4.15 0.89 39.63
CA VAL A 441 3.33 0.24 38.60
C VAL A 441 2.03 -0.21 39.24
N GLY A 442 0.92 0.21 38.67
CA GLY A 442 -0.39 -0.13 39.18
C GLY A 442 -1.08 -1.05 38.20
N LEU A 443 -1.61 -2.14 38.72
CA LEU A 443 -2.15 -3.22 37.93
C LEU A 443 -3.59 -3.47 38.35
N ARG A 444 -4.50 -3.55 37.38
CA ARG A 444 -5.90 -3.90 37.64
C ARG A 444 -6.52 -4.70 36.52
N LYS A 445 -7.47 -5.55 36.89
CA LYS A 445 -8.32 -6.29 35.96
C LYS A 445 -9.68 -5.60 35.94
N LEU A 446 -10.06 -5.05 34.80
CA LEU A 446 -11.32 -4.33 34.64
C LEU A 446 -12.42 -5.30 34.17
N ASN A 447 -13.48 -5.46 34.96
CA ASN A 447 -14.63 -6.28 34.59
C ASN A 447 -15.75 -5.41 34.02
N ARG A 448 -15.54 -4.93 32.79
CA ARG A 448 -16.44 -3.98 32.12
C ARG A 448 -16.95 -4.57 30.80
N PRO A 449 -17.84 -5.58 30.84
CA PRO A 449 -18.30 -6.27 29.63
C PRO A 449 -18.99 -5.33 28.63
N THR A 450 -19.58 -4.23 29.09
CA THR A 450 -20.22 -3.21 28.24
C THR A 450 -19.23 -2.43 27.37
N ILE A 451 -17.95 -2.34 27.78
CA ILE A 451 -16.89 -1.68 27.01
C ILE A 451 -16.53 -2.52 25.79
N VAL A 452 -16.30 -3.82 26.01
CA VAL A 452 -15.86 -4.79 24.99
C VAL A 452 -17.01 -5.42 24.20
N ALA A 453 -18.26 -5.19 24.63
CA ALA A 453 -19.46 -5.68 23.96
C ALA A 453 -19.47 -5.33 22.47
N ASP A 454 -20.15 -6.14 21.66
CA ASP A 454 -20.38 -5.82 20.25
C ASP A 454 -20.96 -4.42 20.08
N LEU A 455 -20.64 -3.73 18.99
CA LEU A 455 -21.22 -2.44 18.71
C LEU A 455 -22.69 -2.63 18.31
N ASP A 456 -23.58 -2.33 19.24
CA ASP A 456 -25.02 -2.45 19.04
C ASP A 456 -25.50 -1.35 18.10
N ARG A 457 -26.35 -1.74 17.14
CA ARG A 457 -26.85 -0.84 16.09
C ARG A 457 -28.35 -1.08 15.97
N SER A 458 -29.15 -0.12 16.43
CA SER A 458 -30.58 -0.14 16.13
C SER A 458 -30.79 0.07 14.63
N ARG A 459 -31.93 -0.39 14.09
CA ARG A 459 -32.25 -0.25 12.66
C ARG A 459 -32.35 1.21 12.19
N SER A 460 -32.57 2.15 13.10
CA SER A 460 -32.72 3.59 12.83
C SER A 460 -31.46 4.41 13.09
N GLN A 461 -30.42 3.83 13.68
CA GLN A 461 -29.22 4.56 14.07
C GLN A 461 -28.07 4.39 13.07
N GLY A 462 -27.52 5.52 12.60
CA GLY A 462 -26.32 5.55 11.77
C GLY A 462 -25.10 4.98 12.49
N LYS A 463 -24.21 4.27 11.77
CA LYS A 463 -23.00 3.63 12.33
C LYS A 463 -22.11 4.61 13.11
N GLN A 464 -22.02 5.84 12.64
CA GLN A 464 -21.26 6.90 13.29
C GLN A 464 -21.82 7.19 14.69
N SER A 465 -23.13 7.39 14.80
CA SER A 465 -23.79 7.64 16.08
C SER A 465 -23.60 6.47 17.06
N ALA A 466 -23.64 5.22 16.59
CA ALA A 466 -23.36 4.06 17.45
C ALA A 466 -21.91 4.06 17.98
N ILE A 467 -20.94 4.43 17.14
CA ILE A 467 -19.54 4.57 17.56
C ILE A 467 -19.40 5.71 18.56
N GLU A 468 -19.98 6.88 18.30
CA GLU A 468 -19.95 8.04 19.19
C GLU A 468 -20.58 7.72 20.55
N GLN A 469 -21.76 7.08 20.58
CA GLN A 469 -22.38 6.61 21.82
C GLN A 469 -21.50 5.61 22.56
N ARG A 470 -20.84 4.68 21.87
CA ARG A 470 -19.91 3.76 22.52
C ARG A 470 -18.70 4.51 23.08
N VAL A 471 -18.20 5.52 22.38
CA VAL A 471 -17.09 6.36 22.85
C VAL A 471 -17.51 7.16 24.10
N ASP A 472 -18.69 7.77 24.10
CA ASP A 472 -19.26 8.47 25.24
C ASP A 472 -19.48 7.52 26.44
N HIS A 473 -20.03 6.34 26.18
CA HIS A 473 -20.22 5.29 27.20
C HIS A 473 -18.90 4.90 27.86
N ILE A 474 -17.86 4.64 27.05
CA ILE A 474 -16.53 4.30 27.56
C ILE A 474 -15.95 5.46 28.36
N ALA A 475 -16.07 6.70 27.85
CA ALA A 475 -15.57 7.88 28.53
C ALA A 475 -16.26 8.10 29.88
N GLY A 476 -17.60 8.01 29.93
CA GLY A 476 -18.38 8.13 31.15
C GLY A 476 -18.15 6.98 32.14
N THR A 477 -17.88 5.76 31.64
CA THR A 477 -17.64 4.60 32.49
C THR A 477 -16.24 4.60 33.12
N LEU A 478 -15.21 5.01 32.36
CA LEU A 478 -13.81 4.90 32.80
C LEU A 478 -13.24 6.18 33.41
N GLY A 479 -13.79 7.35 33.07
CA GLY A 479 -13.25 8.65 33.44
C GLY A 479 -11.83 8.90 32.89
N ASP A 480 -11.34 10.13 33.05
CA ASP A 480 -9.98 10.50 32.63
C ASP A 480 -8.91 9.93 33.57
N VAL A 481 -7.72 9.65 33.02
CA VAL A 481 -6.53 9.28 33.81
C VAL A 481 -5.57 10.46 33.98
N ALA A 482 -4.90 10.51 35.14
CA ALA A 482 -3.91 11.54 35.46
C ALA A 482 -2.46 11.13 35.13
N HIS A 483 -2.22 9.85 34.85
CA HIS A 483 -0.89 9.28 34.64
C HIS A 483 -0.88 8.38 33.40
N PRO A 484 0.29 8.12 32.79
CA PRO A 484 0.40 7.20 31.67
C PRO A 484 -0.31 5.87 31.95
N THR A 485 -1.27 5.54 31.11
CA THR A 485 -2.11 4.34 31.26
C THR A 485 -2.19 3.58 29.95
N VAL A 486 -1.92 2.28 30.03
CA VAL A 486 -2.04 1.34 28.92
C VAL A 486 -3.10 0.29 29.22
N THR A 487 -3.87 -0.08 28.21
CA THR A 487 -4.99 -1.00 28.34
C THR A 487 -4.83 -2.15 27.34
N LEU A 488 -4.70 -3.38 27.85
CA LEU A 488 -4.81 -4.59 27.04
C LEU A 488 -6.29 -4.97 26.94
N VAL A 489 -6.81 -5.05 25.71
CA VAL A 489 -8.22 -5.32 25.43
C VAL A 489 -8.37 -6.65 24.71
N GLU A 490 -9.00 -7.62 25.37
CA GLU A 490 -9.43 -8.86 24.76
C GLU A 490 -10.68 -8.60 23.88
N ILE A 491 -10.61 -8.97 22.60
CA ILE A 491 -11.71 -8.77 21.66
C ILE A 491 -11.76 -9.91 20.64
N ALA A 492 -12.97 -10.29 20.20
CA ALA A 492 -13.12 -11.34 19.21
C ALA A 492 -12.40 -10.99 17.89
N PRO A 493 -11.95 -12.01 17.12
CA PRO A 493 -11.34 -11.75 15.82
C PRO A 493 -12.34 -11.09 14.86
N ALA A 494 -11.85 -10.31 13.91
CA ALA A 494 -12.66 -9.59 12.93
C ALA A 494 -13.67 -10.50 12.19
N GLU A 495 -13.32 -11.76 12.00
CA GLU A 495 -14.10 -12.84 11.40
C GLU A 495 -15.38 -13.16 12.17
N ALA A 496 -15.39 -13.00 13.49
CA ALA A 496 -16.54 -13.28 14.33
C ALA A 496 -17.69 -12.28 14.10
N TYR A 497 -17.38 -11.07 13.63
CA TYR A 497 -18.35 -10.00 13.36
C TYR A 497 -18.94 -10.05 11.93
N LYS A 498 -18.60 -11.07 11.13
CA LYS A 498 -19.06 -11.20 9.73
C LYS A 498 -20.47 -11.79 9.59
N ASN A 499 -21.04 -12.35 10.65
CA ASN A 499 -22.33 -13.05 10.62
C ASN A 499 -23.43 -12.27 11.35
N ALA A 500 -24.67 -12.33 10.88
CA ALA A 500 -25.84 -11.62 11.41
C ALA A 500 -26.20 -11.92 12.89
N LYS A 501 -25.48 -12.84 13.56
CA LYS A 501 -25.67 -13.19 14.97
C LYS A 501 -24.92 -12.26 15.95
N ARG A 502 -23.98 -11.44 15.46
CA ARG A 502 -23.20 -10.50 16.26
C ARG A 502 -23.38 -9.07 15.77
N GLY A 503 -23.16 -8.11 16.66
CA GLY A 503 -23.14 -6.68 16.31
C GLY A 503 -21.91 -6.32 15.47
N SER A 504 -21.71 -5.04 15.20
CA SER A 504 -20.53 -4.58 14.45
C SER A 504 -19.25 -4.66 15.30
N ASP A 505 -18.09 -4.81 14.65
CA ASP A 505 -16.77 -4.79 15.31
C ASP A 505 -16.57 -3.49 16.13
N PRO A 506 -16.44 -3.58 17.48
CA PRO A 506 -16.34 -2.42 18.36
C PRO A 506 -14.91 -1.90 18.53
N LYS A 507 -13.88 -2.57 17.98
CA LYS A 507 -12.45 -2.27 18.21
C LYS A 507 -12.12 -0.78 18.11
N TRP A 508 -12.68 -0.13 17.10
CA TRP A 508 -12.41 1.28 16.85
C TRP A 508 -13.07 2.22 17.86
N ALA A 509 -14.33 1.95 18.22
CA ALA A 509 -15.02 2.70 19.25
C ALA A 509 -14.30 2.57 20.60
N ILE A 510 -13.80 1.37 20.90
CA ILE A 510 -13.00 1.11 22.11
C ILE A 510 -11.71 1.92 22.10
N ARG A 511 -10.91 1.84 21.03
CA ARG A 511 -9.67 2.60 20.94
C ARG A 511 -9.90 4.10 21.10
N HIS A 512 -10.95 4.64 20.48
CA HIS A 512 -11.26 6.06 20.58
C HIS A 512 -11.73 6.46 21.98
N GLY A 513 -12.62 5.69 22.62
CA GLY A 513 -13.02 5.93 24.00
C GLY A 513 -11.84 5.90 24.97
N LEU A 514 -10.91 4.97 24.78
CA LEU A 514 -9.67 4.89 25.57
C LEU A 514 -8.77 6.11 25.35
N VAL A 515 -8.53 6.52 24.11
CA VAL A 515 -7.73 7.73 23.81
C VAL A 515 -8.35 8.98 24.41
N ARG A 516 -9.68 9.15 24.29
CA ARG A 516 -10.41 10.29 24.86
C ARG A 516 -10.20 10.39 26.37
N THR A 517 -10.10 9.25 27.05
CA THR A 517 -9.84 9.19 28.49
C THR A 517 -8.36 9.20 28.89
N GLY A 518 -7.45 9.39 27.94
CA GLY A 518 -6.00 9.44 28.20
C GLY A 518 -5.28 8.09 28.18
N ARG A 519 -5.92 7.03 27.68
CA ARG A 519 -5.38 5.65 27.66
C ARG A 519 -4.90 5.25 26.27
N LEU A 520 -3.78 4.54 26.22
CA LEU A 520 -3.31 3.84 25.02
C LEU A 520 -3.79 2.39 25.04
N SER A 521 -4.03 1.78 23.88
CA SER A 521 -4.67 0.47 23.82
C SER A 521 -4.00 -0.50 22.84
N GLN A 522 -3.88 -1.75 23.27
CA GLN A 522 -3.55 -2.88 22.39
C GLN A 522 -4.62 -3.95 22.48
N PHE A 523 -4.97 -4.54 21.33
CA PHE A 523 -6.00 -5.57 21.24
C PHE A 523 -5.37 -6.95 21.10
N VAL A 524 -5.99 -7.94 21.73
CA VAL A 524 -5.60 -9.35 21.65
C VAL A 524 -6.84 -10.22 21.44
N ASN A 525 -6.69 -11.28 20.65
CA ASN A 525 -7.78 -12.23 20.45
C ASN A 525 -7.84 -13.22 21.63
N PRO A 526 -9.05 -13.64 22.04
CA PRO A 526 -9.25 -14.56 23.14
C PRO A 526 -8.42 -15.84 23.10
N VAL A 527 -8.21 -16.41 24.28
CA VAL A 527 -7.58 -17.73 24.42
C VAL A 527 -8.38 -18.75 23.61
N ALA A 528 -7.69 -19.45 22.71
CA ALA A 528 -8.32 -20.42 21.82
C ALA A 528 -7.55 -21.73 21.83
N THR A 529 -8.25 -22.86 21.66
CA THR A 529 -7.60 -24.16 21.50
C THR A 529 -6.76 -24.16 20.21
N PRO A 530 -5.45 -24.44 20.29
CA PRO A 530 -4.58 -24.45 19.12
C PRO A 530 -5.06 -25.45 18.07
N LYS A 531 -5.15 -25.04 16.80
CA LYS A 531 -5.50 -25.94 15.68
C LYS A 531 -4.40 -26.97 15.35
N LYS A 532 -3.18 -26.76 15.84
CA LYS A 532 -2.02 -27.62 15.63
C LYS A 532 -1.29 -27.78 16.97
N PRO A 533 -0.68 -28.95 17.24
CA PRO A 533 0.18 -29.11 18.40
C PRO A 533 1.34 -28.11 18.34
N GLY A 534 1.77 -27.64 19.51
CA GLY A 534 2.92 -26.75 19.62
C GLY A 534 4.18 -27.40 19.06
N ARG A 535 5.07 -26.59 18.50
CA ARG A 535 6.39 -27.08 18.07
C ARG A 535 7.26 -27.25 19.30
N MET A 536 7.94 -28.39 19.39
CA MET A 536 8.98 -28.60 20.37
C MET A 536 10.16 -27.68 20.05
N ARG A 537 10.55 -26.87 21.01
CA ARG A 537 11.69 -25.97 20.96
C ARG A 537 12.97 -26.76 21.27
N PRO A 538 14.15 -26.24 20.88
CA PRO A 538 15.44 -26.91 21.14
C PRO A 538 15.73 -27.16 22.62
N ASP A 539 15.10 -26.41 23.52
CA ASP A 539 15.19 -26.53 24.97
C ASP A 539 14.22 -27.58 25.57
N GLY A 540 13.51 -28.34 24.73
CA GLY A 540 12.54 -29.36 25.14
C GLY A 540 11.16 -28.80 25.52
N THR A 541 10.96 -27.49 25.51
CA THR A 541 9.65 -26.87 25.79
C THR A 541 8.75 -26.89 24.55
N THR A 542 7.43 -26.91 24.73
CA THR A 542 6.47 -26.85 23.61
C THR A 542 5.96 -25.41 23.44
N SER A 543 5.97 -24.90 22.20
CA SER A 543 5.45 -23.55 21.90
C SER A 543 3.96 -23.43 22.23
N ASP A 544 3.58 -22.44 23.02
CA ASP A 544 2.18 -22.10 23.29
C ASP A 544 1.76 -20.88 22.46
N ALA A 545 0.84 -21.10 21.51
CA ALA A 545 0.38 -20.06 20.59
C ALA A 545 -0.44 -18.95 21.28
N ASN A 546 -1.09 -19.23 22.41
CA ASN A 546 -1.77 -18.19 23.20
C ASN A 546 -0.73 -17.38 23.97
N ARG A 547 0.22 -18.03 24.64
CA ARG A 547 1.35 -17.36 25.30
C ARG A 547 2.09 -16.40 24.36
N GLU A 548 2.46 -16.86 23.17
CA GLU A 548 3.17 -16.03 22.18
C GLU A 548 2.34 -14.82 21.72
N ARG A 549 1.02 -15.00 21.54
CA ARG A 549 0.11 -13.92 21.12
C ARG A 549 -0.04 -12.84 22.19
N PHE A 550 -0.26 -13.25 23.44
CA PHE A 550 -0.37 -12.32 24.56
C PHE A 550 0.97 -11.64 24.85
N ALA A 551 2.09 -12.36 24.75
CA ALA A 551 3.41 -11.76 24.89
C ALA A 551 3.67 -10.67 23.83
N ALA A 552 3.32 -10.92 22.57
CA ALA A 552 3.43 -9.92 21.50
C ALA A 552 2.51 -8.71 21.74
N ALA A 553 1.30 -8.92 22.28
CA ALA A 553 0.38 -7.83 22.61
C ALA A 553 0.89 -6.97 23.78
N VAL A 554 1.49 -7.58 24.80
CA VAL A 554 2.13 -6.86 25.92
C VAL A 554 3.35 -6.06 25.44
N ASP A 555 4.20 -6.68 24.61
CA ASP A 555 5.36 -6.00 24.02
C ASP A 555 4.94 -4.80 23.15
N GLU A 556 3.82 -4.91 22.44
CA GLU A 556 3.23 -3.81 21.66
C GLU A 556 2.69 -2.67 22.56
N LEU A 557 2.22 -2.95 23.78
CA LEU A 557 1.90 -1.89 24.76
C LEU A 557 3.13 -1.10 25.19
N PHE A 558 4.26 -1.79 25.44
CA PHE A 558 5.51 -1.10 25.73
C PHE A 558 6.01 -0.27 24.53
N ARG A 559 5.74 -0.72 23.29
CA ARG A 559 5.96 0.11 22.09
C ARG A 559 5.12 1.38 22.12
N HIS A 560 3.84 1.30 22.49
CA HIS A 560 2.98 2.48 22.61
C HIS A 560 3.50 3.47 23.65
N LEU A 561 4.12 2.97 24.72
CA LEU A 561 4.76 3.80 25.74
C LEU A 561 6.04 4.52 25.25
N GLY A 562 6.61 4.09 24.13
CA GLY A 562 7.92 4.57 23.65
C GLY A 562 9.10 3.87 24.31
N ILE A 563 8.89 2.67 24.86
CA ILE A 563 9.91 1.94 25.59
C ILE A 563 10.75 1.10 24.63
N ARG A 564 12.06 1.17 24.79
CA ARG A 564 13.05 0.31 24.14
C ARG A 564 13.88 -0.39 25.23
N PRO A 565 13.70 -1.71 25.45
CA PRO A 565 14.30 -2.37 26.62
C PRO A 565 15.82 -2.32 26.66
N ALA A 566 16.47 -2.35 25.49
CA ALA A 566 17.92 -2.24 25.35
C ALA A 566 18.29 -1.04 24.46
N PRO A 567 19.29 -0.23 24.81
CA PRO A 567 19.73 0.88 23.97
C PRO A 567 20.28 0.40 22.62
N LEU A 568 20.33 1.30 21.64
CA LEU A 568 21.07 1.08 20.40
C LEU A 568 22.55 0.85 20.72
N PRO A 569 23.19 -0.14 20.07
CA PRO A 569 24.60 -0.42 20.29
C PRO A 569 25.46 0.73 19.74
N ALA A 570 26.67 0.87 20.26
CA ALA A 570 27.65 1.78 19.67
C ALA A 570 27.93 1.41 18.20
N PRO A 571 28.20 2.39 17.30
CA PRO A 571 28.58 2.12 15.93
C PRO A 571 29.84 1.26 15.91
N ARG A 572 29.91 0.34 14.96
CA ARG A 572 31.09 -0.50 14.77
C ARG A 572 32.31 0.38 14.44
N SER A 573 33.47 0.02 15.00
CA SER A 573 34.74 0.70 14.67
C SER A 573 34.95 0.76 13.15
N GLY A 574 35.40 1.93 12.67
CA GLY A 574 35.59 2.22 11.25
C GLY A 574 34.32 2.64 10.49
N THR A 575 33.16 2.79 11.16
CA THR A 575 31.92 3.28 10.53
C THR A 575 31.61 4.74 10.87
N LEU A 576 30.71 4.99 11.82
CA LEU A 576 30.35 6.33 12.28
C LEU A 576 31.17 6.71 13.51
N ALA A 577 31.58 7.98 13.58
CA ALA A 577 32.32 8.50 14.72
C ALA A 577 31.47 8.61 16.01
N ARG A 578 30.15 8.83 15.85
CA ARG A 578 29.19 9.00 16.95
C ARG A 578 27.85 8.37 16.56
N GLN A 579 27.02 8.08 17.57
CA GLN A 579 25.63 7.72 17.36
C GLN A 579 24.82 8.97 17.01
N PRO A 580 24.14 9.02 15.85
CA PRO A 580 23.27 10.14 15.51
C PRO A 580 21.91 10.00 16.20
N ALA A 581 21.26 11.13 16.49
CA ALA A 581 19.83 11.16 16.69
C ALA A 581 19.11 10.78 15.38
N LEU A 582 17.92 10.20 15.47
CA LEU A 582 17.17 9.71 14.32
C LEU A 582 15.86 10.48 14.19
N LEU A 583 15.72 11.24 13.11
CA LEU A 583 14.52 12.01 12.80
C LEU A 583 13.78 11.34 11.64
N ALA A 584 12.48 11.06 11.81
CA ALA A 584 11.61 10.57 10.75
C ALA A 584 10.41 11.50 10.55
N LEU A 585 10.10 11.74 9.28
CA LEU A 585 8.92 12.51 8.86
C LEU A 585 7.91 11.58 8.19
N TRP A 586 6.63 11.75 8.50
CA TRP A 586 5.56 10.97 7.92
C TRP A 586 4.30 11.79 7.72
N MET A 587 3.60 11.55 6.62
CA MET A 587 2.34 12.18 6.30
C MET A 587 1.21 11.17 6.44
N ILE A 588 0.36 11.35 7.45
CA ILE A 588 -0.83 10.53 7.65
C ILE A 588 -1.93 11.04 6.72
N ARG A 589 -2.45 10.15 5.87
CA ARG A 589 -3.53 10.47 4.91
C ARG A 589 -4.74 9.59 5.14
N LYS A 590 -5.87 10.23 5.43
CA LYS A 590 -7.20 9.62 5.48
C LYS A 590 -8.11 10.36 4.51
N ASN A 591 -8.66 9.65 3.54
CA ASN A 591 -9.62 10.21 2.59
C ASN A 591 -11.01 10.30 3.23
N LYS A 592 -11.87 11.19 2.71
CA LYS A 592 -13.28 11.23 3.11
C LYS A 592 -13.91 9.86 2.92
N THR A 593 -14.48 9.29 3.98
CA THR A 593 -15.28 8.07 3.92
C THR A 593 -16.75 8.40 4.11
N ARG A 594 -17.65 7.57 3.57
CA ARG A 594 -19.11 7.70 3.77
C ARG A 594 -19.52 7.65 5.24
N LEU A 595 -18.68 7.04 6.09
CA LEU A 595 -18.94 6.82 7.51
C LEU A 595 -18.61 8.01 8.40
N TRP A 596 -17.59 8.78 8.06
CA TRP A 596 -17.10 9.86 8.91
C TRP A 596 -17.13 11.24 8.26
N GLY A 597 -17.25 11.33 6.92
CA GLY A 597 -17.29 12.60 6.19
C GLY A 597 -16.00 13.43 6.20
N LEU A 598 -15.03 13.10 7.06
CA LEU A 598 -13.80 13.84 7.31
C LEU A 598 -12.63 13.30 6.48
N ALA A 599 -11.83 14.20 5.91
CA ALA A 599 -10.51 13.88 5.38
C ALA A 599 -9.45 14.45 6.30
N ARG A 600 -8.34 13.71 6.45
CA ARG A 600 -7.20 14.13 7.27
C ARG A 600 -5.91 14.00 6.52
N GLN A 601 -5.12 15.05 6.58
CA GLN A 601 -3.78 15.12 6.06
C GLN A 601 -2.96 15.80 7.15
N VAL A 602 -2.28 14.99 7.98
CA VAL A 602 -1.53 15.46 9.15
C VAL A 602 -0.07 15.00 9.02
N PRO A 603 0.90 15.93 8.91
CA PRO A 603 2.31 15.57 9.02
C PRO A 603 2.64 15.30 10.50
N VAL A 604 3.46 14.29 10.74
CA VAL A 604 3.97 13.93 12.06
C VAL A 604 5.48 13.72 11.95
N ALA A 605 6.19 14.01 13.02
CA ALA A 605 7.62 13.75 13.13
C ALA A 605 7.91 12.91 14.36
N VAL A 606 8.85 11.98 14.24
CA VAL A 606 9.38 11.17 15.34
C VAL A 606 10.87 11.46 15.46
N LEU A 607 11.30 11.88 16.64
CA LEU A 607 12.70 12.11 16.99
C LEU A 607 13.11 11.09 18.04
N VAL A 608 14.18 10.37 17.75
CA VAL A 608 14.76 9.38 18.65
C VAL A 608 16.16 9.83 19.01
N ASP A 609 16.48 9.81 20.28
CA ASP A 609 17.83 10.15 20.76
C ASP A 609 18.88 9.11 20.31
N PRO A 610 20.19 9.43 20.40
CA PRO A 610 21.26 8.52 20.00
C PRO A 610 21.23 7.14 20.66
N THR A 611 20.70 7.02 21.88
CA THR A 611 20.58 5.73 22.57
C THR A 611 19.38 4.91 22.13
N GLY A 612 18.41 5.50 21.42
CA GLY A 612 17.16 4.83 21.06
C GLY A 612 16.16 4.70 22.20
N GLN A 613 16.40 5.32 23.35
CA GLN A 613 15.61 5.12 24.57
C GLN A 613 14.69 6.29 24.89
N HIS A 614 14.92 7.47 24.31
CA HIS A 614 14.03 8.62 24.39
C HIS A 614 13.40 8.89 23.03
N ILE A 615 12.09 8.66 22.94
CA ILE A 615 11.32 8.78 21.70
C ILE A 615 10.31 9.89 21.88
N GLN A 616 10.41 10.90 21.02
CA GLN A 616 9.51 12.04 20.99
C GLN A 616 8.74 12.10 19.68
N VAL A 617 7.56 12.69 19.75
CA VAL A 617 6.69 12.93 18.59
C VAL A 617 6.16 14.36 18.61
N THR A 618 5.93 14.92 17.42
CA THR A 618 5.26 16.22 17.23
C THR A 618 4.35 16.18 16.01
N ALA A 619 3.38 17.09 15.98
CA ALA A 619 2.45 17.36 14.88
C ALA A 619 2.04 18.85 14.90
N PRO A 620 1.42 19.41 13.85
CA PRO A 620 1.08 20.83 13.79
C PRO A 620 0.26 21.36 14.99
N GLY A 621 0.87 22.20 15.82
CA GLY A 621 0.24 22.75 17.03
C GLY A 621 0.38 21.87 18.28
N ILE A 622 1.19 20.81 18.22
CA ILE A 622 1.59 19.96 19.35
C ILE A 622 3.11 20.01 19.44
N GLY A 623 3.68 20.49 20.55
CA GLY A 623 5.13 20.52 20.76
C GLY A 623 5.74 19.11 20.86
N TRP A 624 7.08 19.01 20.91
CA TRP A 624 7.74 17.73 21.14
C TRP A 624 7.37 17.14 22.50
N GLN A 625 6.78 15.96 22.48
CA GLN A 625 6.37 15.22 23.69
C GLN A 625 6.87 13.78 23.63
N PRO A 626 7.06 13.10 24.78
CA PRO A 626 7.26 11.66 24.81
C PRO A 626 6.20 10.94 23.97
N LEU A 627 6.58 9.83 23.31
CA LEU A 627 5.72 9.14 22.34
C LEU A 627 4.31 8.88 22.88
N HIS A 628 4.19 8.42 24.12
CA HIS A 628 2.91 8.02 24.69
C HIS A 628 1.97 9.21 24.93
N GLU A 629 2.50 10.34 25.40
CA GLU A 629 1.73 11.59 25.57
C GLU A 629 1.29 12.12 24.21
N GLY A 630 2.22 12.18 23.25
CA GLY A 630 1.93 12.68 21.92
C GLY A 630 0.94 11.81 21.15
N LEU A 631 0.94 10.48 21.34
CA LEU A 631 -0.09 9.59 20.76
C LEU A 631 -1.50 9.91 21.29
N VAL A 632 -1.63 10.19 22.60
CA VAL A 632 -2.90 10.61 23.20
C VAL A 632 -3.32 11.98 22.67
N GLU A 633 -2.41 12.95 22.64
CA GLU A 633 -2.71 14.32 22.23
C GLU A 633 -3.06 14.44 20.74
N ILE A 634 -2.28 13.80 19.86
CA ILE A 634 -2.57 13.69 18.41
C ILE A 634 -3.92 13.02 18.21
N GLY A 635 -4.19 11.95 18.96
CA GLY A 635 -5.47 11.25 18.96
C GLY A 635 -6.61 12.19 19.35
N LYS A 636 -6.57 12.80 20.54
CA LYS A 636 -7.63 13.70 21.04
C LYS A 636 -7.91 14.87 20.10
N ARG A 637 -6.85 15.51 19.59
CA ARG A 637 -6.98 16.71 18.74
C ARG A 637 -7.55 16.38 17.37
N TYR A 638 -6.91 15.48 16.63
CA TYR A 638 -7.27 15.28 15.24
C TYR A 638 -8.30 14.19 15.01
N ILE A 639 -8.84 13.53 16.03
CA ILE A 639 -9.81 12.45 15.83
C ILE A 639 -11.20 12.90 15.39
N ASN A 640 -11.59 14.16 15.66
CA ASN A 640 -12.87 14.73 15.25
C ASN A 640 -12.71 15.97 14.34
N GLU A 641 -11.49 16.44 14.13
CA GLU A 641 -11.23 17.61 13.29
C GLU A 641 -11.02 17.24 11.82
N MET A 642 -11.51 18.12 10.93
CA MET A 642 -11.10 18.13 9.53
C MET A 642 -9.80 18.94 9.43
N LEU A 643 -8.67 18.26 9.34
CA LEU A 643 -7.38 18.90 9.11
C LEU A 643 -6.83 18.47 7.75
N GLN A 644 -6.66 19.43 6.84
CA GLN A 644 -6.03 19.20 5.54
C GLN A 644 -4.80 20.09 5.42
N CYS A 645 -3.64 19.63 5.92
CA CYS A 645 -2.40 20.36 5.70
C CYS A 645 -2.01 20.31 4.22
N GLY A 646 -1.94 21.49 3.60
CA GLY A 646 -1.47 21.64 2.23
C GLY A 646 0.05 21.52 2.13
N PRO A 647 0.62 21.56 0.91
CA PRO A 647 2.06 21.51 0.70
C PRO A 647 2.85 22.55 1.52
N GLU A 648 2.33 23.79 1.62
CA GLU A 648 2.99 24.87 2.38
C GLU A 648 3.04 24.59 3.89
N ASP A 649 1.96 24.07 4.46
CA ASP A 649 1.88 23.71 5.88
C ASP A 649 2.87 22.59 6.20
N VAL A 650 2.93 21.57 5.34
CA VAL A 650 3.84 20.44 5.50
C VAL A 650 5.29 20.91 5.40
N VAL A 651 5.63 21.73 4.40
CA VAL A 651 6.98 22.26 4.24
C VAL A 651 7.41 23.10 5.45
N ARG A 652 6.52 23.93 5.99
CA ARG A 652 6.79 24.74 7.19
C ARG A 652 7.08 23.84 8.39
N PHE A 653 6.20 22.87 8.64
CA PHE A 653 6.37 21.88 9.69
C PHE A 653 7.71 21.12 9.56
N VAL A 654 8.06 20.70 8.34
CA VAL A 654 9.32 20.01 8.04
C VAL A 654 10.53 20.89 8.35
N LYS A 655 10.49 22.18 7.98
CA LYS A 655 11.58 23.13 8.27
C LYS A 655 11.78 23.33 9.78
N GLU A 656 10.69 23.54 10.51
CA GLU A 656 10.70 23.72 11.96
C GLU A 656 11.27 22.48 12.67
N THR A 657 10.72 21.31 12.34
CA THR A 657 11.14 20.02 12.91
C THR A 657 12.64 19.75 12.70
N ILE A 658 13.16 19.98 11.49
CA ILE A 658 14.58 19.77 11.19
C ILE A 658 15.45 20.77 11.96
N GLY A 659 15.04 22.04 12.02
CA GLY A 659 15.75 23.07 12.79
C GLY A 659 15.85 22.72 14.28
N GLU A 660 14.73 22.30 14.88
CA GLU A 660 14.68 21.91 16.29
C GLU A 660 15.52 20.66 16.57
N ALA A 661 15.45 19.63 15.71
CA ALA A 661 16.23 18.40 15.89
C ALA A 661 17.75 18.64 15.78
N THR A 662 18.18 19.44 14.81
CA THR A 662 19.60 19.78 14.60
C THR A 662 20.15 20.76 15.64
N ALA A 663 19.28 21.57 16.26
CA ALA A 663 19.65 22.36 17.43
C ALA A 663 19.78 21.50 18.70
N ALA A 664 18.95 20.46 18.85
CA ALA A 664 18.96 19.57 20.00
C ALA A 664 20.10 18.55 19.98
N TYR A 665 20.53 18.10 18.80
CA TYR A 665 21.54 17.05 18.65
C TYR A 665 22.62 17.41 17.63
N PRO A 666 23.91 17.19 17.96
CA PRO A 666 25.03 17.56 17.08
C PRO A 666 25.13 16.70 15.81
N ASP A 667 24.58 15.48 15.82
CA ASP A 667 24.52 14.57 14.68
C ASP A 667 23.09 14.05 14.55
N THR A 668 22.45 14.28 13.40
CA THR A 668 21.05 13.87 13.15
C THR A 668 20.92 13.21 11.78
N LEU A 669 20.35 12.01 11.74
CA LEU A 669 19.92 11.34 10.52
C LEU A 669 18.44 11.61 10.26
N LEU A 670 18.15 12.35 9.20
CA LEU A 670 16.81 12.49 8.65
C LEU A 670 16.46 11.29 7.75
N LEU A 671 15.33 10.65 8.04
CA LEU A 671 14.74 9.57 7.26
C LEU A 671 13.40 10.03 6.67
N THR A 672 13.27 9.92 5.35
CA THR A 672 12.04 10.27 4.63
C THR A 672 11.58 9.13 3.73
N HIS A 673 10.28 8.84 3.68
CA HIS A 673 9.73 7.89 2.72
C HIS A 673 9.19 8.62 1.47
N ALA A 674 9.79 8.37 0.31
CA ALA A 674 9.54 9.14 -0.92
C ALA A 674 8.07 9.08 -1.35
N GLN A 675 7.48 7.88 -1.46
CA GLN A 675 6.08 7.74 -1.86
C GLN A 675 5.10 8.33 -0.83
N ASN A 676 5.52 8.44 0.43
CA ASN A 676 4.69 9.03 1.47
C ASN A 676 4.76 10.56 1.47
N LEU A 677 5.90 11.20 1.18
CA LEU A 677 6.03 12.65 1.37
C LEU A 677 6.03 13.45 0.07
N ARG A 678 6.46 12.89 -1.06
CA ARG A 678 6.76 13.68 -2.28
C ARG A 678 5.57 14.41 -2.91
N SER A 679 4.32 14.03 -2.62
CA SER A 679 3.15 14.74 -3.14
C SER A 679 2.88 16.08 -2.45
N VAL A 680 3.45 16.28 -1.26
CA VAL A 680 3.34 17.51 -0.46
C VAL A 680 4.70 18.17 -0.21
N TRP A 681 5.80 17.41 -0.36
CA TRP A 681 7.18 17.90 -0.37
C TRP A 681 7.91 17.39 -1.62
N ASP A 682 7.66 18.05 -2.74
CA ASP A 682 8.04 17.60 -4.09
C ASP A 682 9.55 17.46 -4.35
N GLN A 683 10.39 18.10 -3.53
CA GLN A 683 11.84 18.03 -3.58
C GLN A 683 12.38 16.61 -3.33
N LEU A 684 11.55 15.69 -2.82
CA LEU A 684 11.90 14.28 -2.66
C LEU A 684 11.78 13.46 -3.96
N GLY A 685 11.24 14.01 -5.05
CA GLY A 685 11.15 13.34 -6.35
C GLY A 685 12.52 13.16 -7.02
N ASN A 686 12.73 12.08 -7.79
CA ASN A 686 14.03 11.76 -8.41
C ASN A 686 14.59 12.89 -9.28
N ASN A 687 13.72 13.62 -9.97
CA ASN A 687 14.07 14.73 -10.86
C ASN A 687 14.25 16.08 -10.14
N ARG A 688 13.98 16.14 -8.83
CA ARG A 688 14.05 17.37 -8.03
C ARG A 688 15.07 17.29 -6.90
N ILE A 689 15.24 16.11 -6.32
CA ILE A 689 16.22 15.89 -5.27
C ILE A 689 17.63 16.13 -5.81
N ARG A 690 18.45 16.84 -5.04
CA ARG A 690 19.83 17.19 -5.36
C ARG A 690 20.73 16.77 -4.21
N LEU A 691 21.94 16.29 -4.53
CA LEU A 691 22.90 15.87 -3.52
C LEU A 691 23.30 17.04 -2.61
N ASP A 692 23.42 16.74 -1.32
CA ASP A 692 23.97 17.62 -0.28
C ASP A 692 23.27 18.98 -0.20
N THR A 693 21.97 19.00 -0.53
CA THR A 693 21.11 20.17 -0.42
C THR A 693 19.76 19.81 0.18
N ILE A 694 19.10 20.80 0.77
CA ILE A 694 17.73 20.70 1.26
C ILE A 694 16.94 21.93 0.83
N ALA A 695 15.67 21.75 0.49
CA ALA A 695 14.80 22.83 0.04
C ALA A 695 13.44 22.77 0.75
N PHE A 696 12.94 23.95 1.13
CA PHE A 696 11.68 24.12 1.86
C PHE A 696 10.71 24.93 1.01
N GLY A 697 9.95 24.25 0.15
CA GLY A 697 8.91 24.87 -0.68
C GLY A 697 9.50 25.70 -1.81
N ALA A 698 8.98 26.91 -2.01
CA ALA A 698 9.44 27.83 -3.05
C ALA A 698 10.77 28.54 -2.73
N ALA A 699 11.30 28.37 -1.51
CA ALA A 699 12.60 28.90 -1.14
C ALA A 699 13.73 28.23 -1.92
N GLU A 700 14.81 28.98 -2.18
CA GLU A 700 16.00 28.45 -2.85
C GLU A 700 16.60 27.29 -2.03
N ALA A 701 17.04 26.24 -2.72
CA ALA A 701 17.71 25.10 -2.09
C ALA A 701 18.99 25.58 -1.40
N MET A 702 19.20 25.12 -0.17
CA MET A 702 20.40 25.44 0.61
C MET A 702 21.31 24.22 0.74
N PRO A 703 22.64 24.40 0.77
CA PRO A 703 23.57 23.31 1.12
C PRO A 703 23.26 22.72 2.49
N ILE A 704 23.35 21.40 2.61
CA ILE A 704 23.10 20.71 3.89
C ILE A 704 24.15 21.07 4.96
N SER A 705 25.33 21.53 4.56
CA SER A 705 26.37 22.05 5.46
C SER A 705 25.94 23.29 6.26
N LYS A 706 24.91 24.01 5.81
CA LYS A 706 24.29 25.11 6.58
C LYS A 706 23.39 24.62 7.72
N LEU A 707 23.16 23.31 7.81
CA LEU A 707 22.53 22.62 8.96
C LEU A 707 23.56 21.62 9.50
N PRO A 708 24.56 22.09 10.28
CA PRO A 708 25.64 21.24 10.75
C PRO A 708 25.11 19.99 11.45
N GLY A 709 25.70 18.83 11.13
CA GLY A 709 25.29 17.57 11.73
C GLY A 709 24.14 16.83 11.02
N LEU A 710 23.43 17.48 10.10
CA LEU A 710 22.31 16.84 9.39
C LEU A 710 22.78 15.93 8.26
N ARG A 711 22.28 14.70 8.23
CA ARG A 711 22.40 13.76 7.10
C ARG A 711 21.01 13.33 6.66
N HIS A 712 20.85 12.96 5.40
CA HIS A 712 19.53 12.61 4.85
C HIS A 712 19.59 11.31 4.05
N VAL A 713 18.78 10.33 4.48
CA VAL A 713 18.52 9.11 3.73
C VAL A 713 17.05 9.06 3.32
N ARG A 714 16.82 8.99 2.02
CA ARG A 714 15.50 8.82 1.42
C ARG A 714 15.24 7.34 1.14
N VAL A 715 14.11 6.84 1.63
CA VAL A 715 13.66 5.44 1.47
C VAL A 715 12.57 5.37 0.40
N ARG A 716 12.63 4.36 -0.46
CA ARG A 716 11.60 4.04 -1.46
C ARG A 716 11.28 2.54 -1.44
N GLY A 717 9.99 2.20 -1.34
CA GLY A 717 9.48 0.83 -1.34
C GLY A 717 8.92 0.38 -2.70
N SER A 718 8.24 -0.77 -2.74
CA SER A 718 7.66 -1.33 -3.98
C SER A 718 6.33 -0.71 -4.42
N ASP A 719 5.79 0.24 -3.66
CA ASP A 719 4.53 0.91 -4.00
C ASP A 719 4.64 1.57 -5.38
N GLY A 720 3.66 1.32 -6.24
CA GLY A 720 3.62 1.86 -7.61
C GLY A 720 4.61 1.22 -8.58
N GLY A 721 5.23 0.08 -8.23
CA GLY A 721 6.25 -0.57 -9.07
C GLY A 721 7.53 0.27 -9.20
N GLU A 722 7.86 1.03 -8.15
CA GLU A 722 8.99 1.97 -8.15
C GLU A 722 10.33 1.38 -7.69
N THR A 723 10.32 0.16 -7.15
CA THR A 723 11.53 -0.63 -6.90
C THR A 723 11.45 -1.94 -7.68
N PRO A 724 12.59 -2.49 -8.13
CA PRO A 724 12.59 -3.71 -8.92
C PRO A 724 12.29 -4.93 -8.05
N GLU A 725 11.93 -6.03 -8.69
CA GLU A 725 12.00 -7.33 -8.02
C GLU A 725 13.44 -7.85 -8.03
N CYS A 726 13.75 -8.79 -7.13
CA CYS A 726 15.11 -9.30 -7.00
C CYS A 726 15.16 -10.75 -6.52
N TYR A 727 16.33 -11.37 -6.71
CA TYR A 727 16.71 -12.67 -6.17
C TYR A 727 18.24 -12.76 -6.07
N GLY A 728 18.71 -13.57 -5.14
CA GLY A 728 20.14 -13.71 -4.85
C GLY A 728 20.75 -14.71 -5.79
N VAL A 729 21.99 -14.46 -6.21
CA VAL A 729 22.74 -15.35 -7.10
C VAL A 729 24.08 -15.69 -6.45
N ASN A 730 24.48 -16.95 -6.55
CA ASN A 730 25.80 -17.45 -6.20
C ASN A 730 26.17 -18.65 -7.08
N GLU A 731 27.33 -19.27 -6.85
CA GLU A 731 27.81 -20.45 -7.59
C GLU A 731 26.86 -21.66 -7.51
N ASP A 732 26.12 -21.78 -6.40
CA ASP A 732 25.18 -22.88 -6.13
C ASP A 732 23.77 -22.63 -6.72
N GLY A 733 23.53 -21.45 -7.28
CA GLY A 733 22.28 -21.06 -7.94
C GLY A 733 21.56 -19.85 -7.32
N SER A 734 20.25 -19.79 -7.55
CA SER A 734 19.43 -18.61 -7.24
C SER A 734 18.56 -18.81 -5.99
N GLY A 735 18.30 -17.74 -5.21
CA GLY A 735 17.43 -17.83 -4.05
C GLY A 735 17.03 -16.53 -3.35
N GLN A 736 16.85 -16.58 -2.02
CA GLN A 736 16.23 -15.52 -1.22
C GLN A 736 17.26 -14.76 -0.35
N PRO A 737 17.80 -13.63 -0.82
CA PRO A 737 18.86 -12.90 -0.16
C PRO A 737 18.38 -11.94 0.92
N LYS A 738 19.12 -11.85 2.02
CA LYS A 738 19.08 -10.74 3.00
C LYS A 738 20.39 -9.97 2.93
N GLY A 739 20.35 -8.65 2.76
CA GLY A 739 21.55 -7.80 2.78
C GLY A 739 21.35 -6.38 2.28
N LEU A 740 22.47 -5.66 2.23
CA LEU A 740 22.64 -4.35 1.59
C LEU A 740 23.43 -4.54 0.29
N TRP A 741 23.08 -3.78 -0.74
CA TRP A 741 23.57 -3.97 -2.12
C TRP A 741 23.87 -2.60 -2.73
N ARG A 742 24.96 -2.47 -3.48
CA ARG A 742 25.21 -1.23 -4.25
C ARG A 742 24.27 -1.19 -5.46
N PHE A 743 23.55 -0.10 -5.66
CA PHE A 743 22.49 -0.05 -6.67
C PHE A 743 22.75 1.00 -7.76
N LEU A 744 23.37 0.56 -8.86
CA LEU A 744 23.51 1.23 -10.18
C LEU A 744 24.19 2.60 -10.25
N ARG A 745 24.21 3.36 -9.16
CA ARG A 745 24.71 4.72 -9.01
C ARG A 745 25.36 4.91 -7.65
N SER A 746 26.25 5.90 -7.57
CA SER A 746 26.82 6.33 -6.30
C SER A 746 25.72 6.73 -5.32
N ARG A 747 25.95 6.46 -4.03
CA ARG A 747 25.04 6.83 -2.92
C ARG A 747 23.62 6.22 -3.01
N THR A 748 23.40 5.25 -3.88
CA THR A 748 22.12 4.55 -4.03
C THR A 748 22.33 3.08 -3.72
N PHE A 749 21.50 2.53 -2.84
CA PHE A 749 21.65 1.16 -2.33
C PHE A 749 20.32 0.41 -2.35
N GLY A 750 20.41 -0.90 -2.54
CA GLY A 750 19.30 -1.84 -2.38
C GLY A 750 19.36 -2.51 -1.03
N SER A 751 18.22 -2.74 -0.40
CA SER A 751 18.13 -3.36 0.91
C SER A 751 17.05 -4.45 0.92
N THR A 752 17.44 -5.69 1.20
CA THR A 752 16.55 -6.86 1.21
C THR A 752 16.49 -7.51 2.60
N SER A 753 15.32 -8.03 2.96
CA SER A 753 15.09 -8.75 4.21
C SER A 753 15.18 -10.27 4.01
N GLY A 754 15.36 -11.02 5.10
CA GLY A 754 15.17 -12.47 5.10
C GLY A 754 13.69 -12.85 5.13
N LYS A 755 13.40 -14.13 4.87
CA LYS A 755 12.04 -14.67 4.95
C LYS A 755 11.48 -14.54 6.38
N PRO A 756 10.38 -13.81 6.60
CA PRO A 756 9.80 -13.65 7.93
C PRO A 756 9.27 -14.96 8.50
N SER A 757 9.29 -15.08 9.83
CA SER A 757 8.74 -16.21 10.58
C SER A 757 7.25 -16.44 10.30
N THR A 758 6.49 -15.38 10.05
CA THR A 758 5.06 -15.41 9.68
C THR A 758 4.81 -16.08 8.33
N HIS A 759 5.82 -16.15 7.45
CA HIS A 759 5.75 -16.80 6.14
C HIS A 759 6.34 -18.22 6.16
N SER A 760 6.46 -18.88 7.32
CA SER A 760 7.07 -20.22 7.40
C SER A 760 6.48 -21.26 6.43
N GLY A 761 5.18 -21.17 6.11
CA GLY A 761 4.51 -22.04 5.13
C GLY A 761 4.78 -21.72 3.65
N ALA A 762 5.47 -20.62 3.33
CA ALA A 762 5.77 -20.26 1.94
C ALA A 762 6.87 -21.16 1.35
N LEU A 763 6.64 -21.66 0.13
CA LEU A 763 7.56 -22.55 -0.58
C LEU A 763 8.46 -21.74 -1.51
N MET A 764 9.73 -22.15 -1.65
CA MET A 764 10.74 -21.38 -2.42
C MET A 764 10.90 -21.88 -3.87
N GLY A 765 10.96 -23.20 -4.07
CA GLY A 765 11.24 -23.83 -5.37
C GLY A 765 10.07 -24.66 -5.91
N VAL A 766 8.86 -24.12 -5.88
CA VAL A 766 7.67 -24.79 -6.46
C VAL A 766 7.14 -23.99 -7.62
N SER A 767 6.84 -24.63 -8.74
CA SER A 767 6.18 -23.99 -9.87
C SER A 767 4.66 -24.05 -9.73
N LYS A 768 3.98 -22.99 -10.16
CA LYS A 768 2.53 -23.00 -10.39
C LYS A 768 2.16 -23.44 -11.81
N LEU A 769 3.12 -23.42 -12.73
CA LEU A 769 2.92 -23.56 -14.16
C LEU A 769 3.26 -24.97 -14.63
N ILE A 770 4.48 -25.43 -14.33
CA ILE A 770 5.00 -26.70 -14.83
C ILE A 770 5.25 -27.72 -13.71
N PRO A 771 5.23 -29.03 -14.02
CA PRO A 771 5.74 -30.04 -13.10
C PRO A 771 7.23 -29.82 -12.82
N MET A 772 7.65 -29.95 -11.56
CA MET A 772 9.05 -29.79 -11.15
C MET A 772 9.63 -31.12 -10.68
N GLU A 773 10.88 -31.42 -11.04
CA GLU A 773 11.63 -32.50 -10.42
C GLU A 773 12.31 -32.02 -9.14
N TYR A 774 12.10 -32.75 -8.05
CA TYR A 774 12.75 -32.48 -6.78
C TYR A 774 13.11 -33.80 -6.10
N LYS A 775 14.42 -34.03 -5.85
CA LYS A 775 14.96 -35.27 -5.28
C LYS A 775 14.43 -36.51 -6.03
N ASP A 776 14.61 -36.53 -7.34
CA ASP A 776 14.20 -37.61 -8.25
C ASP A 776 12.70 -37.94 -8.24
N LYS A 777 11.87 -37.02 -7.74
CA LYS A 777 10.41 -37.12 -7.77
C LYS A 777 9.83 -35.98 -8.57
N ARG A 778 9.08 -36.33 -9.61
CA ARG A 778 8.27 -35.37 -10.37
C ARG A 778 7.07 -34.94 -9.52
N THR A 779 6.98 -33.64 -9.26
CA THR A 779 5.89 -33.02 -8.51
C THR A 779 5.00 -32.23 -9.47
N ALA A 780 3.70 -32.43 -9.38
CA ALA A 780 2.73 -31.66 -10.16
C ALA A 780 2.79 -30.15 -9.81
N PRO A 781 2.34 -29.26 -10.72
CA PRO A 781 2.19 -27.83 -10.45
C PRO A 781 1.40 -27.58 -9.16
N ARG A 782 1.76 -26.51 -8.43
CA ARG A 782 1.14 -26.19 -7.12
C ARG A 782 0.52 -24.78 -7.11
N PRO A 783 -0.62 -24.55 -7.80
CA PRO A 783 -1.27 -23.23 -7.85
C PRO A 783 -1.67 -22.68 -6.47
N LYS A 784 -1.93 -23.55 -5.50
CA LYS A 784 -2.24 -23.18 -4.10
C LYS A 784 -1.01 -22.91 -3.23
N ALA A 785 0.21 -23.12 -3.72
CA ALA A 785 1.41 -22.82 -2.94
C ALA A 785 1.51 -21.31 -2.68
N GLN A 786 1.62 -20.95 -1.39
CA GLN A 786 2.02 -19.62 -0.99
C GLN A 786 3.53 -19.49 -1.22
N VAL A 787 3.96 -18.39 -1.80
CA VAL A 787 5.37 -18.09 -2.06
C VAL A 787 5.73 -16.79 -1.38
N TRP A 788 7.01 -16.60 -1.08
CA TRP A 788 7.53 -15.37 -0.50
C TRP A 788 8.73 -14.93 -1.32
N ASN A 789 8.78 -13.66 -1.71
CA ASN A 789 9.90 -13.06 -2.43
C ASN A 789 10.43 -11.88 -1.60
N PRO A 790 11.76 -11.66 -1.55
CA PRO A 790 12.31 -10.51 -0.87
C PRO A 790 11.85 -9.21 -1.54
N GLN A 791 11.42 -8.25 -0.74
CA GLN A 791 11.10 -6.91 -1.22
C GLN A 791 12.38 -6.08 -1.32
N PHE A 792 12.61 -5.46 -2.48
CA PHE A 792 13.69 -4.50 -2.67
C PHE A 792 13.28 -3.13 -2.12
N ILE A 793 14.06 -2.62 -1.16
CA ILE A 793 13.94 -1.26 -0.64
C ILE A 793 15.12 -0.45 -1.14
N GLU A 794 14.87 0.66 -1.83
CA GLU A 794 15.91 1.60 -2.24
C GLU A 794 16.21 2.57 -1.10
N LEU A 795 17.51 2.73 -0.81
CA LEU A 795 18.06 3.68 0.13
C LEU A 795 18.96 4.66 -0.65
N PHE A 796 18.54 5.91 -0.75
CA PHE A 796 19.31 6.97 -1.39
C PHE A 796 19.85 7.92 -0.34
N VAL A 797 21.18 8.06 -0.27
CA VAL A 797 21.86 8.97 0.65
C VAL A 797 21.95 10.34 -0.01
N ALA A 798 20.95 11.17 0.27
CA ALA A 798 20.72 12.44 -0.39
C ALA A 798 21.60 13.56 0.16
N GLY A 799 21.96 13.51 1.45
CA GLY A 799 22.74 14.56 2.09
C GLY A 799 23.75 14.04 3.09
N LEU A 800 24.97 14.54 2.98
CA LEU A 800 26.14 14.21 3.82
C LEU A 800 26.83 15.48 4.32
N GLN A 801 27.59 15.33 5.42
CA GLN A 801 28.55 16.32 5.89
C GLN A 801 29.96 15.96 5.40
N ASP A 802 30.89 16.91 5.48
CA ASP A 802 32.27 16.70 5.04
C ASP A 802 32.93 15.52 5.78
N GLY A 803 33.55 14.62 5.02
CA GLY A 803 34.21 13.41 5.54
C GLY A 803 33.30 12.19 5.73
N ASP A 804 31.98 12.33 5.58
CA ASP A 804 31.05 11.20 5.66
C ASP A 804 31.22 10.24 4.47
N GLN A 805 30.96 8.94 4.71
CA GLN A 805 30.88 7.90 3.68
C GLN A 805 29.42 7.48 3.48
N ALA A 806 28.95 7.44 2.23
CA ALA A 806 27.54 7.19 1.94
C ALA A 806 27.10 5.78 2.37
N GLU A 807 27.99 4.80 2.21
CA GLU A 807 27.78 3.40 2.55
C GLU A 807 27.48 3.23 4.05
N HIS A 808 28.08 4.06 4.91
CA HIS A 808 27.83 4.01 6.36
C HIS A 808 26.41 4.45 6.70
N TRP A 809 25.92 5.53 6.07
CA TRP A 809 24.56 6.04 6.32
C TRP A 809 23.48 5.15 5.70
N ALA A 810 23.76 4.55 4.54
CA ALA A 810 22.91 3.52 3.96
C ALA A 810 22.85 2.26 4.82
N ALA A 811 24.00 1.80 5.36
CA ALA A 811 24.07 0.68 6.28
C ALA A 811 23.34 0.96 7.60
N LEU A 812 23.46 2.17 8.15
CA LEU A 812 22.66 2.58 9.32
C LEU A 812 21.16 2.48 9.02
N ALA A 813 20.69 3.02 7.90
CA ALA A 813 19.28 2.91 7.53
C ALA A 813 18.83 1.45 7.31
N HIS A 814 19.70 0.59 6.78
CA HIS A 814 19.45 -0.85 6.65
C HIS A 814 19.34 -1.54 8.02
N ASP A 815 20.33 -1.33 8.90
CA ASP A 815 20.38 -1.93 10.23
C ASP A 815 19.18 -1.49 11.09
N LEU A 816 18.73 -0.24 10.93
CA LEU A 816 17.54 0.28 11.60
C LEU A 816 16.24 -0.44 11.20
N ARG A 817 16.20 -1.20 10.11
CA ARG A 817 15.06 -2.06 9.76
C ARG A 817 14.95 -3.28 10.69
N ASP A 818 16.04 -3.67 11.32
CA ASP A 818 16.08 -4.69 12.36
C ASP A 818 16.01 -4.08 13.78
N ALA A 819 15.96 -2.74 13.92
CA ALA A 819 16.03 -2.11 15.23
C ALA A 819 14.75 -2.17 16.06
N ALA A 820 13.60 -2.54 15.50
CA ALA A 820 12.34 -2.54 16.26
C ALA A 820 12.36 -3.63 17.36
N PRO A 821 12.41 -3.29 18.66
CA PRO A 821 12.75 -4.24 19.73
C PRO A 821 11.68 -5.32 20.00
N TYR A 822 10.49 -5.17 19.41
CA TYR A 822 9.34 -6.05 19.58
C TYR A 822 8.96 -6.75 18.28
N VAL A 823 9.73 -6.55 17.21
CA VAL A 823 9.48 -7.18 15.91
C VAL A 823 10.57 -8.23 15.68
N ARG A 824 10.15 -9.47 15.46
CA ARG A 824 11.08 -10.59 15.27
C ARG A 824 11.85 -10.52 13.95
N ASP A 825 11.19 -10.04 12.91
CA ASP A 825 11.65 -10.06 11.54
C ASP A 825 11.99 -8.64 11.05
N THR A 826 12.80 -8.52 10.01
CA THR A 826 13.19 -7.23 9.42
C THR A 826 11.97 -6.46 8.90
N THR A 827 11.82 -5.21 9.32
CA THR A 827 10.73 -4.33 8.86
C THR A 827 11.00 -3.76 7.46
N ALA A 828 9.95 -3.32 6.76
CA ALA A 828 10.11 -2.67 5.45
C ALA A 828 10.74 -1.26 5.56
N LEU A 829 10.36 -0.51 6.60
CA LEU A 829 10.85 0.84 6.86
C LEU A 829 11.86 0.82 8.02
N PRO A 830 12.91 1.65 8.00
CA PRO A 830 13.76 1.88 9.16
C PRO A 830 12.92 2.24 10.40
N TRP A 831 13.34 1.80 11.59
CA TRP A 831 12.54 1.85 12.81
C TRP A 831 11.88 3.20 13.13
N PRO A 832 12.54 4.37 13.03
CA PRO A 832 11.88 5.66 13.24
C PRO A 832 10.73 5.94 12.26
N LEU A 833 10.90 5.61 10.97
CA LEU A 833 9.83 5.71 9.98
C LEU A 833 8.71 4.69 10.26
N HIS A 834 9.06 3.49 10.72
CA HIS A 834 8.08 2.50 11.15
C HIS A 834 7.22 3.03 12.31
N LEU A 835 7.83 3.62 13.35
CA LEU A 835 7.11 4.27 14.45
C LEU A 835 6.20 5.40 13.96
N ALA A 836 6.70 6.27 13.08
CA ALA A 836 5.91 7.37 12.53
C ALA A 836 4.67 6.86 11.76
N SER A 837 4.83 5.79 10.97
CA SER A 837 3.69 5.14 10.28
C SER A 837 2.65 4.55 11.23
N LYS A 838 3.07 4.15 12.44
CA LYS A 838 2.21 3.52 13.46
C LYS A 838 1.38 4.52 14.27
N ILE A 839 1.67 5.81 14.19
CA ILE A 839 0.82 6.87 14.80
C ILE A 839 -0.59 6.86 14.17
N GLU A 840 -0.70 6.46 12.90
CA GLU A 840 -1.98 6.34 12.19
C GLU A 840 -3.00 5.43 12.91
N GLU A 841 -2.54 4.49 13.73
CA GLU A 841 -3.42 3.59 14.46
C GLU A 841 -4.31 4.28 15.52
N TYR A 842 -4.00 5.53 15.88
CA TYR A 842 -4.75 6.36 16.81
C TYR A 842 -5.63 7.41 16.10
N LEU A 843 -5.67 7.39 14.75
CA LEU A 843 -6.53 8.25 13.92
C LEU A 843 -7.55 7.40 13.16
N LEU A 844 -8.76 7.94 12.94
CA LEU A 844 -9.94 7.22 12.38
C LEU A 844 -9.61 6.24 11.23
N PRO A 845 -10.33 5.11 11.12
CA PRO A 845 -9.95 4.03 10.20
C PRO A 845 -10.08 4.43 8.73
N ASN A 846 -9.18 3.90 7.90
CA ASN A 846 -9.31 3.97 6.44
C ASN A 846 -10.40 3.01 5.91
N ARG A 847 -10.69 1.92 6.63
CA ARG A 847 -11.80 0.98 6.39
C ARG A 847 -12.18 0.36 7.72
N ILE A 848 -13.41 0.60 8.17
CA ILE A 848 -14.07 -0.41 9.02
C ILE A 848 -14.38 -1.55 8.07
N THR A 849 -13.94 -2.77 8.34
CA THR A 849 -14.39 -3.97 7.60
C THR A 849 -15.91 -4.07 7.72
N VAL A 850 -16.62 -3.42 6.80
CA VAL A 850 -18.04 -3.66 6.57
C VAL A 850 -18.09 -4.89 5.68
N VAL A 851 -18.17 -6.06 6.30
CA VAL A 851 -18.61 -7.27 5.61
C VAL A 851 -19.95 -7.62 6.22
N GLY A 852 -21.02 -7.39 5.45
CA GLY A 852 -22.38 -7.78 5.82
C GLY A 852 -23.25 -6.64 6.35
N GLU A 853 -23.60 -5.66 5.51
CA GLU A 853 -24.88 -4.96 5.66
C GLU A 853 -25.63 -5.03 4.34
N THR A 854 -26.51 -6.03 4.24
CA THR A 854 -27.73 -5.95 3.44
C THR A 854 -28.51 -4.74 3.93
N ALA A 855 -28.44 -3.60 3.24
CA ALA A 855 -29.27 -2.46 3.61
C ALA A 855 -30.75 -2.81 3.34
N ARG A 856 -31.58 -2.69 4.36
CA ARG A 856 -33.05 -2.64 4.24
C ARG A 856 -33.51 -1.19 4.43
N PRO A 857 -34.71 -0.84 3.94
CA PRO A 857 -35.05 0.52 3.55
C PRO A 857 -35.29 1.47 4.72
N GLU A 858 -34.75 2.69 4.59
CA GLU A 858 -35.29 3.88 5.25
C GLU A 858 -36.69 4.14 4.67
N THR A 859 -37.65 4.30 5.57
CA THR A 859 -39.03 4.72 5.28
C THR A 859 -39.07 6.22 5.08
N ASP A 860 -39.74 6.64 4.01
CA ASP A 860 -40.09 8.02 3.73
C ASP A 860 -41.02 8.57 4.83
N GLU A 861 -40.66 9.70 5.43
CA GLU A 861 -41.61 10.60 6.09
C GLU A 861 -41.68 11.88 5.25
N GLU A 862 -42.73 11.97 4.43
CA GLU A 862 -43.26 13.24 3.92
C GLU A 862 -44.34 13.75 4.89
N GLY A 863 -44.26 15.03 5.22
CA GLY A 863 -45.43 15.86 5.53
C GLY A 863 -45.51 16.44 6.94
N ALA A 864 -45.09 17.71 7.09
CA ALA A 864 -45.99 18.85 7.26
C ALA A 864 -45.34 20.00 8.06
N SER A 865 -45.29 21.17 7.41
CA SER A 865 -44.89 22.52 7.92
C SER A 865 -43.41 22.87 7.83
#